data_AF-A0A182XMH0-F1
#
_entry.id   AF-A0A182XMH0-F1
#
_cell.length_a   1.000
_cell.length_b   1.000
_cell.length_c   1.000
_cell.angle_alpha   90.00
_cell.angle_beta   90.00
_cell.angle_gamma   90.00
#
_symmetry.space_group_name_H-M   'P 1'
#
loop_
_entity.id
_entity.type
_entity.pdbx_description
1 polymer ?
#
loop_
_entity_poly.entity_id
_entity_poly.type
_entity_poly.pdbx_seq_one_letter_code
_entity_poly.pdbx_strand_id
1 'polypeptide(L)'
;MQKFPLRLLWRYKVFVLIGFMIVAGQVFLAYKLLRMPLSGNESSAERDLSRKLYDKYVKRTAPGDNVPLEDRGKDTAHAAARQGRSAARDDGKPHPNQHVLRLDELDFVPPCELTRKETVSAIHRAKSQSCKAKIVQVACEIQAGKFYPQRLPTFCPRGDHSPNRALGCFRDEKNFRLLSGYYSTFKTNNSPEKCIRLCLQSGYPFAGVQYGYECFCGDEVPKVSAKLPDSSCNIKCPGDPKQACGGYFTINVYETGIRKFAAQSTETVPKRADETVRIAFLLTLNGRAVRQVHRLLKALYSPRHYYYIHIDARQEYLYRELLKLEPKFPNIRLARKRFSSIWGGASLLQMLLSCMEYLLYESGWQWDFVLNLSESDFPLKTVDQLVTFLTANRGQNFVRNHGREVQRFIQKQGLDMTFVECDNRMWRIGDRPLPAGITIDGGSDWVCLSRDFARYVTGDGVGQRDELIQGLLRVFEYTILPAESFFHTALRNSRFCHTYTNNNLHMTNWKRQLGCKCQYRHIVDWCGCSPNNFRSEDWERLQASQHKKLFFGRKFEAMVNQAIVLQLEEWMFGPYPAEYPNLHAYWQNVYHHEDVATAADGALLNVAHSLLRMNGRTSTEQLYEPGRIREITHYFERDTYRGFLVRHEAVQGAGWSELETWISPVVTAKVTRSTPLARRLIHLEVSTEYDEKEQLSRNFPRIIGTNAEPALIFRLAPPLETERVKGGNATNHSLAVEWIDPVGTIVAASHFTIEDSPTGPLHSFNHFLKGAGKLKLPLAEGVWGARLLQGKALLGATRFLVTEATFREGRTVENELLERHTHRQVLPVRRGSTANTATSKIRAKERKQHPVGHSGDRHDRADHWQEADDQQQVHQLDKLVSQFFSIRETCAVAAVERKELGRFVDCKSTSWSSLAADPKSDIDVESVTSN
;
A
#
# COMPACT_ATOMS: atom_id res chain seq x y z
N MET A 1 16.63 -45.88 -33.71
CA MET A 1 16.80 -46.76 -32.53
C MET A 1 18.19 -47.36 -32.53
N GLN A 2 19.14 -46.79 -31.78
CA GLN A 2 20.44 -47.40 -31.49
C GLN A 2 20.46 -47.78 -30.00
N LYS A 3 20.72 -49.06 -29.72
CA LYS A 3 20.76 -49.63 -28.37
C LYS A 3 22.01 -49.13 -27.64
N PHE A 4 21.82 -48.31 -26.60
CA PHE A 4 22.88 -47.95 -25.65
C PHE A 4 23.34 -49.20 -24.88
N PRO A 5 24.66 -49.47 -24.74
CA PRO A 5 25.13 -50.72 -24.14
C PRO A 5 25.12 -50.64 -22.61
N LEU A 6 24.14 -51.30 -21.98
CA LEU A 6 24.03 -51.48 -20.51
C LEU A 6 25.26 -52.14 -19.84
N ARG A 7 26.23 -52.63 -20.62
CA ARG A 7 27.43 -53.32 -20.11
C ARG A 7 28.49 -52.38 -19.52
N LEU A 8 28.47 -51.08 -19.84
CA LEU A 8 29.45 -50.12 -19.27
C LEU A 8 29.10 -49.73 -17.83
N LEU A 9 27.80 -49.67 -17.50
CA LEU A 9 27.30 -49.30 -16.16
C LEU A 9 27.64 -50.32 -15.06
N TRP A 10 27.88 -51.59 -15.42
CA TRP A 10 28.19 -52.64 -14.44
C TRP A 10 29.65 -52.64 -13.96
N ARG A 11 30.59 -52.15 -14.78
CA ARG A 11 32.02 -52.05 -14.38
C ARG A 11 32.33 -50.83 -13.53
N TYR A 12 31.48 -49.80 -13.56
CA TYR A 12 31.70 -48.53 -12.85
C TYR A 12 30.64 -48.26 -11.78
N LYS A 13 29.93 -49.28 -11.27
CA LYS A 13 28.89 -49.09 -10.22
C LYS A 13 29.38 -48.26 -9.04
N VAL A 14 30.64 -48.49 -8.62
CA VAL A 14 31.26 -47.74 -7.52
C VAL A 14 31.51 -46.28 -7.91
N PHE A 15 32.01 -46.02 -9.12
CA PHE A 15 32.26 -44.65 -9.59
C PHE A 15 30.98 -43.87 -9.91
N VAL A 16 29.92 -44.54 -10.36
CA VAL A 16 28.60 -43.93 -10.55
C VAL A 16 27.98 -43.60 -9.20
N LEU A 17 28.09 -44.48 -8.20
CA LEU A 17 27.66 -44.21 -6.82
C LEU A 17 28.45 -43.05 -6.19
N ILE A 18 29.77 -43.03 -6.35
CA ILE A 18 30.62 -41.93 -5.88
C ILE A 18 30.25 -40.63 -6.61
N GLY A 19 30.01 -40.67 -7.92
CA GLY A 19 29.52 -39.54 -8.70
C GLY A 19 28.18 -39.01 -8.19
N PHE A 20 27.22 -39.90 -7.89
CA PHE A 20 25.94 -39.51 -7.27
C PHE A 20 26.12 -38.94 -5.87
N MET A 21 27.04 -39.47 -5.06
CA MET A 21 27.32 -38.95 -3.71
C MET A 21 28.02 -37.58 -3.77
N ILE A 22 28.89 -37.34 -4.74
CA ILE A 22 29.53 -36.04 -4.97
C ILE A 22 28.49 -35.04 -5.47
N VAL A 23 27.63 -35.40 -6.43
CA VAL A 23 26.56 -34.52 -6.90
C VAL A 23 25.55 -34.24 -5.79
N ALA A 24 25.15 -35.25 -5.01
CA ALA A 24 24.29 -35.06 -3.84
C ALA A 24 24.97 -34.19 -2.77
N GLY A 25 26.28 -34.36 -2.55
CA GLY A 25 27.08 -33.52 -1.67
C GLY A 25 27.20 -32.08 -2.18
N GLN A 26 27.36 -31.88 -3.48
CA GLN A 26 27.38 -30.56 -4.13
C GLN A 26 26.00 -29.89 -4.12
N VAL A 27 24.92 -30.64 -4.33
CA VAL A 27 23.53 -30.15 -4.18
C VAL A 27 23.22 -29.83 -2.72
N PHE A 28 23.70 -30.63 -1.77
CA PHE A 28 23.57 -30.37 -0.34
C PHE A 28 24.40 -29.15 0.09
N LEU A 29 25.64 -29.02 -0.39
CA LEU A 29 26.46 -27.82 -0.15
C LEU A 29 25.87 -26.59 -0.86
N ALA A 30 25.36 -26.71 -2.08
CA ALA A 30 24.69 -25.61 -2.78
C ALA A 30 23.39 -25.21 -2.07
N TYR A 31 22.62 -26.17 -1.53
CA TYR A 31 21.48 -25.89 -0.67
C TYR A 31 21.89 -25.17 0.63
N LYS A 32 22.99 -25.60 1.24
CA LYS A 32 23.49 -25.05 2.51
C LYS A 32 24.23 -23.71 2.37
N LEU A 33 24.91 -23.47 1.24
CA LEU A 33 25.74 -22.28 0.97
C LEU A 33 25.05 -21.24 0.08
N LEU A 34 24.21 -21.64 -0.89
CA LEU A 34 23.64 -20.73 -1.90
C LEU A 34 22.15 -20.39 -1.72
N ARG A 35 21.43 -20.96 -0.73
CA ARG A 35 20.03 -20.62 -0.37
C ARG A 35 19.14 -20.21 -1.56
N MET A 36 19.06 -21.02 -2.61
CA MET A 36 18.18 -20.73 -3.75
C MET A 36 16.69 -20.99 -3.40
N PRO A 37 15.76 -20.10 -3.78
CA PRO A 37 14.36 -20.18 -3.36
C PRO A 37 13.57 -21.17 -4.23
N LEU A 38 12.91 -22.15 -3.58
CA LEU A 38 11.73 -22.80 -4.12
C LEU A 38 10.50 -22.14 -3.48
N SER A 39 9.68 -21.55 -4.36
CA SER A 39 8.35 -20.99 -4.16
C SER A 39 7.95 -20.60 -2.74
N GLY A 40 7.86 -19.29 -2.50
CA GLY A 40 7.01 -18.72 -1.47
C GLY A 40 7.51 -17.39 -0.93
N ASN A 41 6.54 -16.54 -0.62
CA ASN A 41 6.61 -15.10 -0.50
C ASN A 41 7.17 -14.59 0.86
N GLU A 42 8.14 -15.32 1.44
CA GLU A 42 8.78 -14.97 2.72
C GLU A 42 10.30 -14.87 2.51
N SER A 43 10.95 -13.86 3.12
CA SER A 43 12.42 -13.77 3.06
C SER A 43 13.05 -14.97 3.76
N SER A 44 14.21 -15.48 3.29
CA SER A 44 14.81 -16.69 3.90
C SER A 44 15.13 -16.53 5.39
N ALA A 45 15.31 -15.29 5.86
CA ALA A 45 15.50 -14.97 7.27
C ALA A 45 14.20 -15.08 8.09
N GLU A 46 13.07 -14.63 7.56
CA GLU A 46 11.75 -14.77 8.21
C GLU A 46 11.28 -16.21 8.19
N ARG A 47 11.58 -16.95 7.12
CA ARG A 47 11.27 -18.38 7.00
C ARG A 47 12.15 -19.20 7.95
N ASP A 48 13.43 -18.88 8.06
CA ASP A 48 14.33 -19.51 9.04
C ASP A 48 13.95 -19.17 10.48
N LEU A 49 13.57 -17.93 10.76
CA LEU A 49 13.10 -17.54 12.08
C LEU A 49 11.78 -18.25 12.41
N SER A 50 10.81 -18.24 11.50
CA SER A 50 9.53 -18.95 11.65
C SER A 50 9.72 -20.45 11.79
N ARG A 51 10.66 -21.05 11.04
CA ARG A 51 10.99 -22.49 11.12
C ARG A 51 11.73 -22.83 12.41
N LYS A 52 12.69 -22.00 12.84
CA LYS A 52 13.37 -22.15 14.15
C LYS A 52 12.40 -21.99 15.31
N LEU A 53 11.43 -21.09 15.19
CA LEU A 53 10.38 -20.89 16.20
C LEU A 53 9.37 -22.03 16.21
N TYR A 54 8.98 -22.53 15.02
CA TYR A 54 8.14 -23.73 14.86
C TYR A 54 8.82 -24.97 15.46
N ASP A 55 10.08 -25.24 15.09
CA ASP A 55 10.82 -26.39 15.61
C ASP A 55 11.09 -26.29 17.13
N LYS A 56 11.30 -25.07 17.66
CA LYS A 56 11.57 -24.84 19.10
C LYS A 56 10.37 -25.14 19.99
N TYR A 57 9.15 -24.85 19.55
CA TYR A 57 7.96 -24.88 20.40
C TYR A 57 6.88 -25.88 19.98
N VAL A 58 6.79 -26.25 18.68
CA VAL A 58 5.76 -27.17 18.17
C VAL A 58 6.24 -28.63 18.20
N LYS A 59 7.53 -28.86 17.91
CA LYS A 59 8.09 -30.23 17.86
C LYS A 59 8.46 -30.82 19.22
N ARG A 60 8.61 -30.00 20.26
CA ARG A 60 9.01 -30.44 21.61
C ARG A 60 7.86 -30.95 22.48
N THR A 61 6.62 -30.89 21.99
CA THR A 61 5.41 -31.38 22.66
C THR A 61 4.79 -32.58 21.93
N ALA A 62 5.61 -33.48 21.39
CA ALA A 62 5.20 -34.85 21.11
C ALA A 62 5.56 -35.73 22.33
N PRO A 63 4.64 -36.56 22.86
CA PRO A 63 4.79 -37.17 24.18
C PRO A 63 5.80 -38.31 24.16
N GLY A 64 6.79 -38.20 25.03
CA GLY A 64 7.77 -39.24 25.27
C GLY A 64 8.95 -38.67 26.03
N ASP A 65 8.75 -38.38 27.32
CA ASP A 65 9.73 -38.66 28.38
C ASP A 65 9.11 -38.30 29.74
N ASN A 66 9.06 -39.31 30.62
CA ASN A 66 8.49 -39.29 31.96
C ASN A 66 9.34 -38.46 32.92
N VAL A 67 8.72 -37.56 33.70
CA VAL A 67 9.28 -37.09 34.98
C VAL A 67 8.16 -36.99 36.03
N PRO A 68 8.36 -37.44 37.28
CA PRO A 68 7.29 -37.74 38.22
C PRO A 68 6.73 -36.53 38.95
N LEU A 69 5.47 -36.66 39.37
CA LEU A 69 4.75 -35.80 40.31
C LEU A 69 5.38 -35.84 41.70
N GLU A 70 5.63 -34.67 42.29
CA GLU A 70 5.61 -34.48 43.73
C GLU A 70 4.77 -33.26 44.13
N ASP A 71 4.29 -33.35 45.36
CA ASP A 71 3.04 -32.90 45.93
C ASP A 71 3.15 -31.56 46.72
N ARG A 72 1.98 -31.06 47.18
CA ARG A 72 1.65 -29.94 48.08
C ARG A 72 1.16 -28.68 47.35
N GLY A 73 0.01 -28.12 47.68
CA GLY A 73 -0.92 -28.33 48.79
C GLY A 73 -1.82 -27.10 48.90
N LYS A 74 -3.08 -27.32 49.25
CA LYS A 74 -4.16 -26.33 49.37
C LYS A 74 -3.97 -25.30 50.49
N ASP A 75 -4.85 -24.29 50.44
CA ASP A 75 -5.38 -23.42 51.52
C ASP A 75 -5.04 -21.94 51.28
N THR A 76 -5.96 -20.97 51.17
CA THR A 76 -7.31 -20.80 51.73
C THR A 76 -8.13 -19.81 50.89
N ALA A 77 -9.45 -19.98 50.90
CA ALA A 77 -10.45 -19.00 50.47
C ALA A 77 -11.21 -18.44 51.70
N HIS A 78 -11.92 -17.32 51.47
CA HIS A 78 -12.86 -16.58 52.35
C HIS A 78 -12.24 -15.39 53.10
N ALA A 79 -12.83 -14.18 53.13
CA ALA A 79 -14.25 -13.84 53.04
C ALA A 79 -14.57 -12.42 52.52
N ALA A 80 -15.78 -12.32 51.93
CA ALA A 80 -16.86 -11.30 51.99
C ALA A 80 -16.56 -9.80 51.66
N ALA A 81 -17.22 -9.09 50.73
CA ALA A 81 -18.63 -8.89 50.32
C ALA A 81 -19.33 -7.65 50.95
N ARG A 82 -20.11 -6.93 50.10
CA ARG A 82 -21.05 -5.78 50.28
C ARG A 82 -20.41 -4.40 50.00
N GLN A 83 -20.98 -3.48 49.21
CA GLN A 83 -22.39 -3.12 48.93
C GLN A 83 -22.60 -2.67 47.46
N GLY A 84 -23.84 -2.78 46.95
CA GLY A 84 -24.24 -2.34 45.60
C GLY A 84 -25.29 -1.24 45.57
N ARG A 85 -25.51 -0.68 44.36
CA ARG A 85 -26.69 0.02 43.79
C ARG A 85 -26.21 0.65 42.46
N SER A 86 -26.88 0.64 41.31
CA SER A 86 -28.19 0.16 40.85
C SER A 86 -28.11 -0.04 39.33
N ALA A 87 -28.68 -1.13 38.81
CA ALA A 87 -28.77 -1.43 37.38
C ALA A 87 -30.06 -0.88 36.75
N ALA A 88 -29.94 -0.29 35.57
CA ALA A 88 -31.03 -0.23 34.58
C ALA A 88 -30.80 -1.39 33.60
N ARG A 89 -31.84 -2.19 33.38
CA ARG A 89 -31.86 -3.38 32.50
C ARG A 89 -31.89 -2.95 31.04
N ASP A 90 -30.99 -3.52 30.24
CA ASP A 90 -31.12 -3.60 28.79
C ASP A 90 -31.12 -5.09 28.41
N ASP A 91 -32.22 -5.55 27.81
CA ASP A 91 -32.42 -6.92 27.35
C ASP A 91 -31.73 -7.09 26.00
N GLY A 92 -30.44 -7.41 26.04
CA GLY A 92 -29.64 -7.80 24.88
C GLY A 92 -29.15 -9.25 25.03
N LYS A 93 -29.53 -10.11 24.07
CA LYS A 93 -29.04 -11.51 23.95
C LYS A 93 -27.50 -11.56 24.08
N PRO A 94 -26.93 -12.57 24.77
CA PRO A 94 -25.49 -12.65 24.96
C PRO A 94 -24.79 -12.95 23.63
N HIS A 95 -24.00 -12.01 23.13
CA HIS A 95 -23.00 -12.29 22.11
C HIS A 95 -21.90 -13.20 22.73
N PRO A 96 -21.46 -14.27 22.06
CA PRO A 96 -20.40 -15.12 22.60
C PRO A 96 -19.11 -14.30 22.76
N ASN A 97 -18.44 -14.46 23.91
CA ASN A 97 -17.23 -13.74 24.33
C ASN A 97 -16.14 -13.68 23.24
N GLN A 98 -16.17 -12.65 22.40
CA GLN A 98 -15.24 -12.44 21.30
C GLN A 98 -13.81 -12.03 21.76
N HIS A 99 -13.60 -11.96 23.08
CA HIS A 99 -12.36 -11.49 23.71
C HIS A 99 -11.59 -12.61 24.43
N VAL A 100 -12.03 -13.86 24.34
CA VAL A 100 -11.32 -15.03 24.89
C VAL A 100 -10.57 -15.72 23.76
N LEU A 101 -9.29 -16.02 23.98
CA LEU A 101 -8.49 -16.76 23.03
C LEU A 101 -9.04 -18.17 22.83
N ARG A 102 -9.47 -18.47 21.60
CA ARG A 102 -9.89 -19.81 21.16
C ARG A 102 -8.67 -20.66 20.84
N LEU A 103 -8.32 -21.56 21.76
CA LEU A 103 -7.15 -22.44 21.63
C LEU A 103 -7.30 -23.48 20.51
N ASP A 104 -8.53 -23.81 20.12
CA ASP A 104 -8.86 -24.70 18.99
C ASP A 104 -8.40 -24.15 17.63
N GLU A 105 -8.12 -22.85 17.52
CA GLU A 105 -7.61 -22.24 16.30
C GLU A 105 -6.08 -22.26 16.17
N LEU A 106 -5.37 -22.72 17.20
CA LEU A 106 -3.91 -22.77 17.27
C LEU A 106 -3.44 -24.22 17.19
N ASP A 107 -2.40 -24.47 16.39
CA ASP A 107 -1.70 -25.76 16.35
C ASP A 107 -0.58 -25.87 17.40
N PHE A 108 -0.54 -24.92 18.34
CA PHE A 108 0.44 -24.83 19.43
C PHE A 108 -0.19 -24.28 20.71
N VAL A 109 0.48 -24.51 21.84
CA VAL A 109 0.07 -23.96 23.15
C VAL A 109 0.80 -22.64 23.40
N PRO A 110 0.08 -21.52 23.65
CA PRO A 110 0.69 -20.25 24.02
C PRO A 110 1.56 -20.37 25.29
N PRO A 111 2.77 -19.77 25.32
CA PRO A 111 3.66 -19.86 26.49
C PRO A 111 3.25 -18.93 27.65
N CYS A 112 2.21 -18.11 27.48
CA CYS A 112 1.67 -17.23 28.49
C CYS A 112 0.16 -17.03 28.30
N GLU A 113 -0.52 -16.55 29.35
CA GLU A 113 -1.93 -16.20 29.27
C GLU A 113 -2.14 -14.85 28.56
N LEU A 114 -2.90 -14.85 27.47
CA LEU A 114 -3.16 -13.68 26.63
C LEU A 114 -4.57 -13.15 26.83
N THR A 115 -4.70 -12.01 27.53
CA THR A 115 -6.00 -11.39 27.87
C THR A 115 -6.25 -10.05 27.15
N ARG A 116 -5.24 -9.49 26.48
CA ARG A 116 -5.37 -8.20 25.78
C ARG A 116 -6.25 -8.33 24.53
N LYS A 117 -7.26 -7.45 24.43
CA LYS A 117 -8.27 -7.50 23.35
C LYS A 117 -7.66 -7.36 21.97
N GLU A 118 -6.69 -6.47 21.79
CA GLU A 118 -5.99 -6.23 20.53
C GLU A 118 -5.21 -7.48 20.10
N THR A 119 -4.45 -8.08 21.02
CA THR A 119 -3.69 -9.31 20.77
C THR A 119 -4.60 -10.46 20.33
N VAL A 120 -5.66 -10.74 21.10
CA VAL A 120 -6.61 -11.81 20.79
C VAL A 120 -7.31 -11.56 19.45
N SER A 121 -7.71 -10.31 19.19
CA SER A 121 -8.31 -9.93 17.89
C SER A 121 -7.35 -10.13 16.71
N ALA A 122 -6.06 -9.84 16.88
CA ALA A 122 -5.04 -10.07 15.85
C ALA A 122 -4.85 -11.57 15.56
N ILE A 123 -4.78 -12.39 16.61
CA ILE A 123 -4.62 -13.85 16.47
C ILE A 123 -5.79 -14.48 15.71
N HIS A 124 -7.03 -14.09 16.02
CA HIS A 124 -8.22 -14.61 15.33
C HIS A 124 -8.32 -14.22 13.86
N ARG A 125 -7.74 -13.09 13.47
CA ARG A 125 -7.79 -12.59 12.08
C ARG A 125 -6.59 -13.04 11.24
N ALA A 126 -5.48 -13.42 11.87
CA ALA A 126 -4.30 -13.93 11.19
C ALA A 126 -4.61 -15.23 10.45
N LYS A 127 -4.10 -15.36 9.22
CA LYS A 127 -4.47 -16.47 8.32
C LYS A 127 -3.56 -17.68 8.52
N SER A 128 -2.26 -17.45 8.66
CA SER A 128 -1.28 -18.52 8.85
C SER A 128 -1.00 -18.81 10.32
N GLN A 129 -0.70 -20.07 10.64
CA GLN A 129 -0.28 -20.47 11.98
C GLN A 129 1.07 -19.85 12.37
N SER A 130 1.98 -19.65 11.40
CA SER A 130 3.26 -18.96 11.63
C SER A 130 3.05 -17.51 12.09
N CYS A 131 2.10 -16.79 11.48
CA CYS A 131 1.76 -15.43 11.88
C CYS A 131 1.11 -15.40 13.28
N LYS A 132 0.21 -16.34 13.59
CA LYS A 132 -0.36 -16.49 14.94
C LYS A 132 0.74 -16.73 15.98
N ALA A 133 1.67 -17.65 15.71
CA ALA A 133 2.80 -17.95 16.59
C ALA A 133 3.70 -16.71 16.82
N LYS A 134 4.00 -15.95 15.76
CA LYS A 134 4.77 -14.70 15.85
C LYS A 134 4.09 -13.66 16.75
N ILE A 135 2.77 -13.47 16.59
CA ILE A 135 1.99 -12.54 17.44
C ILE A 135 2.03 -12.99 18.91
N VAL A 136 1.77 -14.27 19.18
CA VAL A 136 1.77 -14.84 20.54
C VAL A 136 3.14 -14.67 21.20
N GLN A 137 4.21 -14.99 20.49
CA GLN A 137 5.56 -14.85 21.01
C GLN A 137 5.86 -13.41 21.44
N VAL A 138 5.64 -12.46 20.54
CA VAL A 138 5.90 -11.03 20.81
C VAL A 138 5.07 -10.56 22.00
N ALA A 139 3.79 -10.92 22.06
CA ALA A 139 2.92 -10.56 23.17
C ALA A 139 3.43 -11.12 24.52
N CYS A 140 3.86 -12.37 24.56
CA CYS A 140 4.40 -12.99 25.77
C CYS A 140 5.74 -12.38 26.21
N GLU A 141 6.63 -12.08 25.27
CA GLU A 141 7.90 -11.41 25.60
C GLU A 141 7.67 -9.98 26.15
N ILE A 142 6.66 -9.26 25.63
CA ILE A 142 6.25 -7.95 26.16
C ILE A 142 5.70 -8.08 27.58
N GLN A 143 4.86 -9.09 27.83
CA GLN A 143 4.31 -9.35 29.17
C GLN A 143 5.40 -9.70 30.19
N ALA A 144 6.50 -10.32 29.76
CA ALA A 144 7.66 -10.59 30.60
C ALA A 144 8.48 -9.32 30.94
N GLY A 145 8.15 -8.15 30.39
CA GLY A 145 8.74 -6.85 30.73
C GLY A 145 10.15 -6.59 30.17
N LYS A 146 10.71 -7.51 29.39
CA LYS A 146 12.10 -7.46 28.89
C LYS A 146 12.23 -7.20 27.39
N PHE A 147 11.12 -6.96 26.69
CA PHE A 147 11.10 -6.88 25.23
C PHE A 147 11.65 -5.56 24.67
N TYR A 148 11.19 -4.44 25.21
CA TYR A 148 11.59 -3.09 24.78
C TYR A 148 12.65 -2.51 25.72
N PRO A 149 13.62 -1.75 25.18
CA PRO A 149 14.57 -1.02 26.01
C PRO A 149 13.82 0.05 26.84
N GLN A 150 14.04 0.06 28.15
CA GLN A 150 13.40 1.03 29.05
C GLN A 150 14.01 2.43 28.92
N ARG A 151 15.31 2.49 28.63
CA ARG A 151 16.08 3.72 28.44
C ARG A 151 17.07 3.51 27.31
N LEU A 152 17.34 4.57 26.55
CA LEU A 152 18.40 4.60 25.55
C LEU A 152 19.35 5.78 25.81
N PRO A 153 20.64 5.65 25.45
CA PRO A 153 21.58 6.75 25.56
C PRO A 153 21.36 7.78 24.45
N THR A 154 21.76 9.02 24.72
CA THR A 154 21.91 10.06 23.70
C THR A 154 23.37 10.45 23.61
N PHE A 155 23.90 10.46 22.39
CA PHE A 155 25.26 10.83 22.01
C PHE A 155 25.34 12.23 21.40
N CYS A 156 24.22 12.97 21.33
CA CYS A 156 24.24 14.36 20.92
C CYS A 156 24.92 15.23 22.00
N PRO A 157 25.87 16.12 21.66
CA PRO A 157 26.57 16.94 22.64
C PRO A 157 25.63 17.82 23.47
N ARG A 158 25.72 17.70 24.80
CA ARG A 158 24.83 18.40 25.74
C ARG A 158 25.25 19.84 26.04
N GLY A 159 26.50 20.21 25.79
CA GLY A 159 27.05 21.50 26.23
C GLY A 159 26.95 21.62 27.75
N ASP A 160 26.53 22.80 28.24
CA ASP A 160 26.38 23.09 29.68
C ASP A 160 25.09 22.54 30.31
N HIS A 161 24.27 21.82 29.53
CA HIS A 161 23.01 21.25 30.02
C HIS A 161 23.23 19.88 30.66
N SER A 162 22.66 19.70 31.84
CA SER A 162 22.80 18.48 32.64
C SER A 162 21.44 17.82 32.88
N PRO A 163 21.31 16.49 32.70
CA PRO A 163 20.05 15.81 32.95
C PRO A 163 19.60 15.96 34.41
N ASN A 164 18.32 16.29 34.61
CA ASN A 164 17.67 16.40 35.92
C ASN A 164 18.22 17.49 36.86
N ARG A 165 19.00 18.47 36.37
CA ARG A 165 19.49 19.56 37.22
C ARG A 165 18.36 20.51 37.58
N ALA A 166 18.13 20.69 38.88
CA ALA A 166 17.19 21.69 39.38
C ALA A 166 17.78 23.10 39.23
N LEU A 167 17.00 24.01 38.65
CA LEU A 167 17.33 25.44 38.56
C LEU A 167 16.76 26.26 39.74
N GLY A 168 15.76 25.68 40.42
CA GLY A 168 15.09 26.24 41.60
C GLY A 168 13.61 26.55 41.36
N CYS A 169 13.01 27.21 42.34
CA CYS A 169 11.64 27.73 42.26
C CYS A 169 11.59 29.09 41.55
N PHE A 170 10.60 29.28 40.67
CA PHE A 170 10.39 30.53 39.94
C PHE A 170 8.92 30.97 40.03
N ARG A 171 8.69 32.28 39.97
CA ARG A 171 7.36 32.88 39.77
C ARG A 171 6.89 32.59 38.36
N ASP A 172 5.64 32.15 38.24
CA ASP A 172 4.96 31.90 36.97
C ASP A 172 3.62 32.67 36.93
N GLU A 173 3.09 32.95 35.75
CA GLU A 173 1.87 33.74 35.59
C GLU A 173 0.96 33.16 34.51
N LYS A 174 -0.36 33.22 34.73
CA LYS A 174 -1.33 32.63 33.80
C LYS A 174 -1.24 33.17 32.37
N ASN A 175 -1.05 34.48 32.23
CA ASN A 175 -1.02 35.17 30.93
C ASN A 175 0.36 35.08 30.26
N PHE A 176 1.43 34.88 31.05
CA PHE A 176 2.81 34.84 30.59
C PHE A 176 3.51 33.65 31.23
N ARG A 177 3.18 32.45 30.72
CA ARG A 177 3.78 31.21 31.20
C ARG A 177 5.29 31.23 31.00
N LEU A 178 6.02 30.96 32.07
CA LEU A 178 7.48 30.90 32.08
C LEU A 178 8.00 29.82 31.10
N LEU A 179 7.31 28.67 31.07
CA LEU A 179 7.55 27.57 30.13
C LEU A 179 6.29 27.38 29.27
N SER A 180 6.33 27.87 28.02
CA SER A 180 5.17 27.98 27.13
C SER A 180 5.15 26.98 25.97
N GLY A 181 6.11 26.04 25.91
CA GLY A 181 6.26 25.10 24.80
C GLY A 181 5.22 23.98 24.78
N TYR A 182 5.14 23.20 25.86
CA TYR A 182 4.16 22.13 26.00
C TYR A 182 3.61 22.04 27.43
N TYR A 183 2.38 21.58 27.57
CA TYR A 183 1.68 21.47 28.85
C TYR A 183 0.92 20.15 28.93
N SER A 184 1.01 19.49 30.08
CA SER A 184 0.26 18.28 30.39
C SER A 184 -0.08 18.21 31.88
N THR A 185 -1.04 17.35 32.24
CA THR A 185 -1.47 17.14 33.63
C THR A 185 -1.39 15.68 34.02
N PHE A 186 -0.87 15.43 35.23
CA PHE A 186 -0.70 14.09 35.80
C PHE A 186 -1.35 14.04 37.19
N LYS A 187 -2.68 13.91 37.22
CA LYS A 187 -3.49 14.02 38.45
C LYS A 187 -3.04 13.13 39.61
N THR A 188 -2.59 11.91 39.31
CA THR A 188 -2.32 10.89 40.34
C THR A 188 -0.85 10.53 40.50
N ASN A 189 0.02 10.92 39.57
CA ASN A 189 1.40 10.42 39.53
C ASN A 189 2.40 11.41 38.92
N ASN A 190 2.16 12.72 39.05
CA ASN A 190 3.16 13.73 38.70
C ASN A 190 4.39 13.63 39.61
N SER A 191 5.55 13.84 39.03
CA SER A 191 6.83 14.02 39.72
C SER A 191 7.78 14.81 38.81
N PRO A 192 8.83 15.46 39.35
CA PRO A 192 9.88 16.08 38.57
C PRO A 192 10.43 15.14 37.50
N GLU A 193 10.79 13.91 37.86
CA GLU A 193 11.34 12.92 36.92
C GLU A 193 10.37 12.61 35.77
N LYS A 194 9.07 12.44 36.08
CA LYS A 194 8.07 12.18 35.04
C LYS A 194 7.91 13.35 34.09
N CYS A 195 7.90 14.57 34.62
CA CYS A 195 7.79 15.79 33.81
C CYS A 195 9.05 16.01 32.96
N ILE A 196 10.24 15.84 33.53
CA ILE A 196 11.52 15.90 32.82
C ILE A 196 11.55 14.90 31.66
N ARG A 197 11.11 13.65 31.90
CA ARG A 197 11.05 12.63 30.86
C ARG A 197 10.11 13.02 29.72
N LEU A 198 8.93 13.57 30.02
CA LEU A 198 7.98 14.05 29.02
C LEU A 198 8.59 15.17 28.18
N CYS A 199 9.20 16.17 28.82
CA CYS A 199 9.78 17.30 28.12
C CYS A 199 11.01 16.91 27.28
N LEU A 200 11.88 16.02 27.79
CA LEU A 200 13.00 15.45 27.05
C LEU A 200 12.54 14.69 25.80
N GLN A 201 11.53 13.83 25.97
CA GLN A 201 10.94 13.06 24.87
C GLN A 201 10.37 13.99 23.80
N SER A 202 9.73 15.09 24.21
CA SER A 202 9.21 16.13 23.34
C SER A 202 10.26 17.11 22.80
N GLY A 203 11.53 16.95 23.17
CA GLY A 203 12.64 17.75 22.64
C GLY A 203 12.86 19.12 23.29
N TYR A 204 12.29 19.36 24.48
CA TYR A 204 12.46 20.61 25.21
C TYR A 204 13.64 20.56 26.20
N PRO A 205 14.49 21.61 26.27
CA PRO A 205 15.61 21.71 27.20
C PRO A 205 15.20 21.93 28.67
N PHE A 206 13.98 22.44 28.91
CA PHE A 206 13.49 22.72 30.27
C PHE A 206 12.15 22.05 30.54
N ALA A 207 12.01 21.59 31.77
CA ALA A 207 10.77 21.03 32.33
C ALA A 207 10.43 21.77 33.63
N GLY A 208 9.15 21.87 33.95
CA GLY A 208 8.73 22.47 35.21
C GLY A 208 7.44 21.88 35.74
N VAL A 209 7.38 21.71 37.06
CA VAL A 209 6.22 21.17 37.76
C VAL A 209 5.57 22.27 38.60
N GLN A 210 4.25 22.36 38.51
CA GLN A 210 3.44 23.37 39.19
C GLN A 210 2.17 22.75 39.76
N TYR A 211 1.65 23.37 40.81
CA TYR A 211 0.36 23.03 41.41
C TYR A 211 0.15 21.54 41.73
N GLY A 212 1.23 20.80 42.02
CA GLY A 212 1.22 19.38 42.31
C GLY A 212 1.13 18.48 41.08
N TYR A 213 0.16 18.72 40.20
CA TYR A 213 -0.17 17.81 39.08
C TYR A 213 0.11 18.36 37.68
N GLU A 214 0.58 19.60 37.55
CA GLU A 214 0.85 20.22 36.26
C GLU A 214 2.31 20.03 35.83
N CYS A 215 2.52 19.84 34.53
CA CYS A 215 3.84 19.70 33.92
C CYS A 215 3.93 20.62 32.70
N PHE A 216 4.97 21.44 32.66
CA PHE A 216 5.26 22.42 31.62
C PHE A 216 6.63 22.15 31.01
N CYS A 217 6.75 22.37 29.70
CA CYS A 217 8.01 22.28 28.95
C CYS A 217 8.28 23.60 28.23
N GLY A 218 9.55 23.95 28.08
CA GLY A 218 9.93 25.18 27.37
C GLY A 218 11.34 25.13 26.80
N ASP A 219 11.58 26.02 25.84
CA ASP A 219 12.87 26.16 25.14
C ASP A 219 13.78 27.23 25.74
N GLU A 220 13.22 28.16 26.51
CA GLU A 220 13.92 29.32 27.02
C GLU A 220 14.35 29.12 28.47
N VAL A 221 15.55 29.59 28.80
CA VAL A 221 16.05 29.62 30.18
C VAL A 221 15.18 30.58 30.99
N PRO A 222 14.67 30.18 32.17
CA PRO A 222 13.98 31.11 33.07
C PRO A 222 14.81 32.35 33.41
N LYS A 223 14.19 33.53 33.38
CA LYS A 223 14.85 34.78 33.79
C LYS A 223 15.20 34.72 35.28
N VAL A 224 16.42 35.14 35.63
CA VAL A 224 16.89 35.21 37.03
C VAL A 224 15.98 36.10 37.88
N SER A 225 15.41 37.16 37.30
CA SER A 225 14.47 38.06 37.98
C SER A 225 13.18 37.38 38.47
N ALA A 226 12.83 36.21 37.93
CA ALA A 226 11.66 35.44 38.35
C ALA A 226 11.99 34.41 39.44
N LYS A 227 13.27 34.26 39.83
CA LYS A 227 13.69 33.25 40.81
C LYS A 227 13.17 33.59 42.21
N LEU A 228 12.65 32.60 42.90
CA LEU A 228 12.12 32.69 44.26
C LEU A 228 12.90 31.76 45.21
N PRO A 229 12.78 31.93 46.53
CA PRO A 229 13.24 30.92 47.49
C PRO A 229 12.55 29.58 47.23
N ASP A 230 13.27 28.46 47.32
CA ASP A 230 12.72 27.13 47.02
C ASP A 230 11.52 26.76 47.90
N SER A 231 11.43 27.34 49.11
CA SER A 231 10.27 27.23 50.01
C SER A 231 8.96 27.76 49.43
N SER A 232 9.01 28.57 48.37
CA SER A 232 7.82 29.07 47.65
C SER A 232 7.17 28.01 46.75
N CYS A 233 7.87 26.92 46.48
CA CYS A 233 7.36 25.75 45.77
C CYS A 233 7.13 24.62 46.78
N ASN A 234 6.02 24.70 47.52
CA ASN A 234 5.74 23.89 48.71
C ASN A 234 4.67 22.81 48.52
N ILE A 235 4.12 22.63 47.31
CA ILE A 235 3.10 21.60 47.05
C ILE A 235 3.79 20.27 46.80
N LYS A 236 3.37 19.22 47.53
CA LYS A 236 3.92 17.87 47.38
C LYS A 236 3.48 17.24 46.06
N CYS A 237 4.37 16.44 45.46
CA CYS A 237 4.04 15.69 44.26
C CYS A 237 3.13 14.49 44.57
N PRO A 238 2.07 14.24 43.77
CA PRO A 238 1.21 13.08 43.96
C PRO A 238 1.92 11.75 43.62
N GLY A 239 2.92 11.76 42.72
CA GLY A 239 3.71 10.58 42.38
C GLY A 239 4.88 10.29 43.31
N ASP A 240 5.31 11.27 44.10
CA ASP A 240 6.33 11.11 45.14
C ASP A 240 6.18 12.20 46.22
N PRO A 241 5.50 11.92 47.34
CA PRO A 241 5.25 12.91 48.39
C PRO A 241 6.51 13.48 49.06
N LYS A 242 7.70 12.91 48.78
CA LYS A 242 9.00 13.44 49.25
C LYS A 242 9.53 14.59 48.41
N GLN A 243 8.98 14.81 47.21
CA GLN A 243 9.40 15.86 46.29
C GLN A 243 8.35 16.98 46.20
N ALA A 244 8.81 18.18 45.84
CA ALA A 244 7.96 19.34 45.63
C ALA A 244 7.63 19.56 44.13
N CYS A 245 6.35 19.68 43.83
CA CYS A 245 5.79 19.90 42.50
C CYS A 245 5.26 21.33 42.34
N GLY A 246 6.12 22.30 42.63
CA GLY A 246 5.83 23.73 42.52
C GLY A 246 4.90 24.24 43.62
N GLY A 247 4.14 25.28 43.31
CA GLY A 247 3.16 25.91 44.20
C GLY A 247 2.06 26.62 43.41
N TYR A 248 1.29 27.49 44.07
CA TYR A 248 0.30 28.34 43.39
C TYR A 248 1.02 29.46 42.63
N PHE A 249 0.97 29.44 41.29
CA PHE A 249 1.73 30.36 40.43
C PHE A 249 3.25 30.38 40.70
N THR A 250 3.78 29.27 41.23
CA THR A 250 5.22 29.05 41.38
C THR A 250 5.59 27.69 40.78
N ILE A 251 6.71 27.63 40.06
CA ILE A 251 7.12 26.48 39.26
C ILE A 251 8.55 26.06 39.64
N ASN A 252 8.74 24.77 39.94
CA ASN A 252 10.08 24.20 40.08
C ASN A 252 10.58 23.84 38.69
N VAL A 253 11.69 24.45 38.24
CA VAL A 253 12.23 24.25 36.89
C VAL A 253 13.48 23.37 36.92
N TYR A 254 13.60 22.50 35.93
CA TYR A 254 14.67 21.52 35.76
C TYR A 254 15.20 21.53 34.33
N GLU A 255 16.49 21.28 34.17
CA GLU A 255 17.10 20.95 32.88
C GLU A 255 16.82 19.49 32.51
N THR A 256 16.48 19.26 31.24
CA THR A 256 16.26 17.91 30.70
C THR A 256 17.55 17.24 30.23
N GLY A 257 18.64 18.00 30.12
CA GLY A 257 19.95 17.53 29.65
C GLY A 257 20.13 17.56 28.14
N ILE A 258 19.27 18.27 27.41
CA ILE A 258 19.43 18.57 25.98
C ILE A 258 19.48 20.07 25.74
N ARG A 259 20.11 20.47 24.63
CA ARG A 259 20.13 21.86 24.16
C ARG A 259 18.87 22.16 23.37
N LYS A 260 18.49 23.44 23.29
CA LYS A 260 17.47 23.93 22.36
C LYS A 260 17.83 23.48 20.94
N PHE A 261 16.88 22.86 20.26
CA PHE A 261 17.10 22.39 18.89
C PHE A 261 17.19 23.56 17.91
N ALA A 262 18.24 23.57 17.11
CA ALA A 262 18.37 24.41 15.93
C ALA A 262 18.75 23.52 14.74
N ALA A 263 17.89 23.50 13.71
CA ALA A 263 18.23 22.87 12.44
C ALA A 263 19.31 23.69 11.72
N GLN A 264 20.17 23.01 10.96
CA GLN A 264 21.21 23.68 10.20
C GLN A 264 20.63 24.54 9.08
N SER A 265 21.27 25.68 8.85
CA SER A 265 21.04 26.49 7.65
C SER A 265 21.66 25.81 6.44
N THR A 266 21.13 26.14 5.26
CA THR A 266 21.59 25.57 3.99
C THR A 266 22.22 26.66 3.13
N GLU A 267 23.39 26.35 2.59
CA GLU A 267 24.12 27.16 1.61
C GLU A 267 23.56 26.90 0.20
N THR A 268 23.71 27.86 -0.72
CA THR A 268 23.22 27.73 -2.10
C THR A 268 24.33 27.74 -3.14
N VAL A 269 25.54 28.13 -2.75
CA VAL A 269 26.70 28.24 -3.64
C VAL A 269 27.83 27.42 -3.03
N PRO A 270 28.37 26.43 -3.76
CA PRO A 270 29.52 25.67 -3.28
C PRO A 270 30.77 26.54 -3.23
N LYS A 271 31.73 26.19 -2.37
CA LYS A 271 33.03 26.87 -2.35
C LYS A 271 33.82 26.42 -3.58
N ARG A 272 34.65 27.31 -4.14
CA ARG A 272 35.35 27.09 -5.43
C ARG A 272 36.26 25.85 -5.46
N ALA A 273 36.65 25.33 -4.30
CA ALA A 273 37.49 24.14 -4.16
C ALA A 273 36.71 22.84 -3.86
N ASP A 274 35.38 22.90 -3.75
CA ASP A 274 34.58 21.73 -3.36
C ASP A 274 34.46 20.73 -4.51
N GLU A 275 34.79 19.47 -4.24
CA GLU A 275 34.54 18.38 -5.18
C GLU A 275 33.02 18.16 -5.31
N THR A 276 32.54 18.13 -6.55
CA THR A 276 31.13 17.88 -6.88
C THR A 276 30.66 16.53 -6.33
N VAL A 277 29.49 16.51 -5.69
CA VAL A 277 28.97 15.28 -5.08
C VAL A 277 28.48 14.27 -6.10
N ARG A 278 28.50 13.00 -5.70
CA ARG A 278 27.87 11.89 -6.41
C ARG A 278 26.68 11.38 -5.60
N ILE A 279 25.54 11.22 -6.26
CA ILE A 279 24.28 10.84 -5.62
C ILE A 279 24.00 9.35 -5.91
N ALA A 280 23.62 8.60 -4.89
CA ALA A 280 22.99 7.29 -5.02
C ALA A 280 21.47 7.47 -4.92
N PHE A 281 20.78 7.43 -6.05
CA PHE A 281 19.33 7.41 -6.12
C PHE A 281 18.83 6.01 -5.75
N LEU A 282 18.17 5.90 -4.60
CA LEU A 282 17.54 4.67 -4.14
C LEU A 282 16.07 4.67 -4.57
N LEU A 283 15.77 3.99 -5.67
CA LEU A 283 14.42 3.91 -6.20
C LEU A 283 13.67 2.75 -5.53
N THR A 284 12.57 3.04 -4.84
CA THR A 284 11.72 2.06 -4.15
C THR A 284 10.40 1.95 -4.89
N LEU A 285 10.28 0.96 -5.77
CA LEU A 285 9.23 0.89 -6.77
C LEU A 285 8.18 -0.18 -6.47
N ASN A 286 6.92 0.15 -6.75
CA ASN A 286 5.79 -0.76 -6.69
C ASN A 286 4.81 -0.51 -7.84
N GLY A 287 4.04 -1.53 -8.23
CA GLY A 287 3.06 -1.45 -9.32
C GLY A 287 3.61 -1.82 -10.69
N ARG A 288 3.08 -1.19 -11.75
CA ARG A 288 3.27 -1.61 -13.16
C ARG A 288 3.75 -0.49 -14.10
N ALA A 289 4.03 0.70 -13.59
CA ALA A 289 4.23 1.92 -14.37
C ALA A 289 5.65 2.01 -14.99
N VAL A 290 6.08 0.99 -15.74
CA VAL A 290 7.42 0.89 -16.35
C VAL A 290 7.79 2.14 -17.15
N ARG A 291 6.90 2.62 -18.02
CA ARG A 291 7.15 3.79 -18.87
C ARG A 291 7.32 5.09 -18.08
N GLN A 292 6.58 5.25 -16.98
CA GLN A 292 6.76 6.40 -16.08
C GLN A 292 8.10 6.30 -15.34
N VAL A 293 8.50 5.10 -14.92
CA VAL A 293 9.82 4.89 -14.30
C VAL A 293 10.95 5.18 -15.28
N HIS A 294 10.83 4.79 -16.55
CA HIS A 294 11.81 5.15 -17.57
C HIS A 294 11.92 6.66 -17.77
N ARG A 295 10.80 7.38 -17.82
CA ARG A 295 10.80 8.86 -17.87
C ARG A 295 11.49 9.48 -16.66
N LEU A 296 11.21 8.96 -15.45
CA LEU A 296 11.90 9.40 -14.24
C LEU A 296 13.42 9.16 -14.33
N LEU A 297 13.83 7.96 -14.74
CA LEU A 297 15.24 7.63 -14.93
C LEU A 297 15.89 8.56 -15.97
N LYS A 298 15.23 8.81 -17.10
CA LYS A 298 15.70 9.72 -18.16
C LYS A 298 15.90 11.14 -17.65
N ALA A 299 15.00 11.64 -16.81
CA ALA A 299 15.13 12.97 -16.18
C ALA A 299 16.22 13.03 -15.09
N LEU A 300 16.64 11.88 -14.54
CA LEU A 300 17.63 11.78 -13.47
C LEU A 300 19.02 11.34 -13.92
N TYR A 301 19.13 10.72 -15.10
CA TYR A 301 20.29 9.94 -15.47
C TYR A 301 21.53 10.82 -15.68
N SER A 302 22.64 10.39 -15.09
CA SER A 302 23.98 10.92 -15.32
C SER A 302 24.98 9.79 -15.08
N PRO A 303 26.03 9.64 -15.90
CA PRO A 303 27.07 8.63 -15.67
C PRO A 303 27.85 8.83 -14.37
N ARG A 304 27.73 10.00 -13.73
CA ARG A 304 28.42 10.33 -12.45
C ARG A 304 27.65 9.86 -11.21
N HIS A 305 26.39 9.48 -11.36
CA HIS A 305 25.51 9.09 -10.27
C HIS A 305 25.19 7.60 -10.34
N TYR A 306 24.56 7.09 -9.29
CA TYR A 306 24.23 5.67 -9.19
C TYR A 306 22.75 5.50 -8.92
N TYR A 307 22.17 4.44 -9.48
CA TYR A 307 20.74 4.14 -9.40
C TYR A 307 20.58 2.73 -8.87
N TYR A 308 20.18 2.63 -7.60
CA TYR A 308 19.91 1.35 -6.96
C TYR A 308 18.41 1.17 -6.81
N ILE A 309 17.86 0.16 -7.47
CA ILE A 309 16.43 0.01 -7.67
C ILE A 309 15.93 -1.19 -6.88
N HIS A 310 15.21 -0.94 -5.78
CA HIS A 310 14.42 -1.95 -5.10
C HIS A 310 13.02 -2.00 -5.73
N ILE A 311 12.58 -3.21 -6.07
CA ILE A 311 11.24 -3.46 -6.58
C ILE A 311 10.56 -4.40 -5.59
N ASP A 312 9.34 -4.08 -5.21
CA ASP A 312 8.56 -4.89 -4.29
C ASP A 312 8.51 -6.36 -4.75
N ALA A 313 8.68 -7.30 -3.81
CA ALA A 313 8.75 -8.73 -4.09
C ALA A 313 7.49 -9.30 -4.78
N ARG A 314 6.38 -8.55 -4.75
CA ARG A 314 5.11 -8.93 -5.38
C ARG A 314 5.02 -8.48 -6.86
N GLN A 315 5.95 -7.66 -7.35
CA GLN A 315 5.87 -7.01 -8.65
C GLN A 315 6.87 -7.61 -9.66
N GLU A 316 6.59 -8.84 -10.12
CA GLU A 316 7.48 -9.58 -11.04
C GLU A 316 7.65 -8.92 -12.40
N TYR A 317 6.56 -8.44 -13.02
CA TYR A 317 6.62 -7.73 -14.30
C TYR A 317 7.54 -6.51 -14.24
N LEU A 318 7.36 -5.63 -13.25
CA LEU A 318 8.20 -4.43 -13.12
C LEU A 318 9.67 -4.82 -12.91
N TYR A 319 9.92 -5.89 -12.16
CA TYR A 319 11.27 -6.44 -11.97
C TYR A 319 11.89 -6.93 -13.28
N ARG A 320 11.18 -7.79 -14.03
CA ARG A 320 11.63 -8.33 -15.32
C ARG A 320 11.90 -7.23 -16.35
N GLU A 321 11.03 -6.23 -16.44
CA GLU A 321 11.18 -5.14 -17.40
C GLU A 321 12.38 -4.25 -17.07
N LEU A 322 12.55 -3.86 -15.81
CA LEU A 322 13.66 -2.99 -15.41
C LEU A 322 15.00 -3.72 -15.33
N LEU A 323 15.02 -5.05 -15.16
CA LEU A 323 16.26 -5.84 -15.17
C LEU A 323 16.99 -5.75 -16.52
N LYS A 324 16.27 -5.48 -17.61
CA LYS A 324 16.83 -5.27 -18.95
C LYS A 324 17.75 -4.04 -19.04
N LEU A 325 17.72 -3.14 -18.04
CA LEU A 325 18.54 -1.93 -17.99
C LEU A 325 19.96 -2.19 -17.48
N GLU A 326 20.17 -3.15 -16.57
CA GLU A 326 21.50 -3.42 -15.99
C GLU A 326 22.61 -3.70 -17.03
N PRO A 327 22.41 -4.53 -18.07
CA PRO A 327 23.45 -4.75 -19.07
C PRO A 327 23.73 -3.50 -19.93
N LYS A 328 22.78 -2.56 -20.01
CA LYS A 328 22.91 -1.32 -20.79
C LYS A 328 23.60 -0.20 -19.99
N PHE A 329 23.39 -0.17 -18.68
CA PHE A 329 23.81 0.94 -17.81
C PHE A 329 24.66 0.44 -16.62
N PRO A 330 25.98 0.68 -16.61
CA PRO A 330 26.88 0.12 -15.59
C PRO A 330 26.65 0.68 -14.17
N ASN A 331 25.99 1.83 -14.07
CA ASN A 331 25.64 2.53 -12.83
C ASN A 331 24.16 2.35 -12.43
N ILE A 332 23.41 1.46 -13.09
CA ILE A 332 22.07 1.02 -12.68
C ILE A 332 22.16 -0.42 -12.17
N ARG A 333 21.64 -0.69 -10.97
CA ARG A 333 21.53 -2.04 -10.39
C ARG A 333 20.20 -2.23 -9.69
N LEU A 334 19.61 -3.40 -9.83
CA LEU A 334 18.40 -3.83 -9.15
C LEU A 334 18.75 -4.65 -7.90
N ALA A 335 18.02 -4.43 -6.82
CA ALA A 335 18.17 -5.19 -5.59
C ALA A 335 17.79 -6.67 -5.80
N ARG A 336 18.71 -7.58 -5.46
CA ARG A 336 18.46 -9.03 -5.50
C ARG A 336 17.62 -9.49 -4.31
N LYS A 337 17.88 -8.92 -3.13
CA LYS A 337 17.06 -9.11 -1.95
C LYS A 337 15.85 -8.17 -2.00
N ARG A 338 14.71 -8.71 -2.43
CA ARG A 338 13.44 -7.97 -2.51
C ARG A 338 12.60 -8.20 -1.24
N PHE A 339 11.85 -7.18 -0.87
CA PHE A 339 11.00 -7.14 0.32
C PHE A 339 9.57 -6.88 -0.13
N SER A 340 8.59 -7.43 0.59
CA SER A 340 7.18 -7.09 0.41
C SER A 340 6.87 -5.85 1.26
N SER A 341 7.20 -4.68 0.73
CA SER A 341 7.06 -3.38 1.42
C SER A 341 5.60 -2.92 1.39
N ILE A 342 4.76 -3.53 2.23
CA ILE A 342 3.36 -3.12 2.39
C ILE A 342 3.26 -1.70 2.97
N TRP A 343 2.15 -1.01 2.69
CA TRP A 343 1.91 0.32 3.25
C TRP A 343 1.96 0.27 4.78
N GLY A 344 2.78 1.13 5.40
CA GLY A 344 2.97 1.17 6.85
C GLY A 344 3.78 0.02 7.45
N GLY A 345 4.26 -0.93 6.64
CA GLY A 345 5.04 -2.10 7.08
C GLY A 345 6.38 -1.72 7.71
N ALA A 346 6.81 -2.53 8.68
CA ALA A 346 8.14 -2.46 9.26
C ALA A 346 9.25 -2.80 8.24
N SER A 347 8.92 -3.66 7.27
CA SER A 347 9.75 -4.08 6.15
C SER A 347 10.30 -2.93 5.30
N LEU A 348 9.62 -1.78 5.25
CA LEU A 348 10.12 -0.59 4.54
C LEU A 348 11.45 -0.10 5.13
N LEU A 349 11.55 0.02 6.46
CA LEU A 349 12.80 0.46 7.09
C LEU A 349 13.90 -0.59 6.92
N GLN A 350 13.56 -1.88 7.09
CA GLN A 350 14.52 -2.97 6.88
C GLN A 350 15.06 -2.99 5.45
N MET A 351 14.19 -2.73 4.47
CA MET A 351 14.58 -2.61 3.07
C MET A 351 15.52 -1.43 2.84
N LEU A 352 15.18 -0.24 3.35
CA LEU A 352 16.02 0.96 3.20
C LEU A 352 17.41 0.74 3.80
N LEU A 353 17.48 0.17 5.01
CA LEU A 353 18.76 -0.15 5.66
C LEU A 353 19.54 -1.22 4.88
N SER A 354 18.88 -2.28 4.43
CA SER A 354 19.52 -3.33 3.61
C SER A 354 20.05 -2.79 2.28
N CYS A 355 19.38 -1.79 1.69
CA CYS A 355 19.85 -1.14 0.47
C CYS A 355 21.05 -0.23 0.74
N MET A 356 21.03 0.52 1.85
CA MET A 356 22.18 1.32 2.28
C MET A 356 23.40 0.45 2.58
N GLU A 357 23.22 -0.71 3.22
CA GLU A 357 24.28 -1.70 3.45
C GLU A 357 24.92 -2.15 2.14
N TYR A 358 24.12 -2.55 1.14
CA TYR A 358 24.63 -2.90 -0.19
C TYR A 358 25.41 -1.74 -0.83
N LEU A 359 24.84 -0.54 -0.81
CA LEU A 359 25.46 0.66 -1.37
C LEU A 359 26.80 1.00 -0.69
N LEU A 360 26.94 0.74 0.61
CA LEU A 360 28.15 1.01 1.37
C LEU A 360 29.25 -0.04 1.17
N TYR A 361 28.86 -1.32 1.15
CA TYR A 361 29.79 -2.43 1.38
C TYR A 361 29.94 -3.39 0.19
N GLU A 362 28.94 -3.53 -0.67
CA GLU A 362 28.94 -4.51 -1.76
C GLU A 362 29.03 -3.88 -3.15
N SER A 363 28.52 -2.66 -3.32
CA SER A 363 28.38 -2.06 -4.65
C SER A 363 29.72 -1.69 -5.32
N GLY A 364 30.74 -1.33 -4.52
CA GLY A 364 31.97 -0.67 -4.99
C GLY A 364 31.78 0.80 -5.38
N TRP A 365 30.56 1.35 -5.26
CA TRP A 365 30.23 2.70 -5.67
C TRP A 365 30.62 3.76 -4.64
N GLN A 366 31.26 4.81 -5.14
CA GLN A 366 31.70 5.95 -4.36
C GLN A 366 30.69 7.08 -4.52
N TRP A 367 29.83 7.27 -3.52
CA TRP A 367 28.73 8.24 -3.48
C TRP A 367 28.82 9.06 -2.19
N ASP A 368 28.20 10.24 -2.16
CA ASP A 368 28.23 11.17 -1.02
C ASP A 368 26.88 11.28 -0.32
N PHE A 369 25.80 11.15 -1.08
CA PHE A 369 24.42 11.16 -0.60
C PHE A 369 23.63 9.97 -1.10
N VAL A 370 22.75 9.43 -0.26
CA VAL A 370 21.68 8.52 -0.67
C VAL A 370 20.34 9.26 -0.59
N LEU A 371 19.57 9.23 -1.67
CA LEU A 371 18.28 9.93 -1.79
C LEU A 371 17.24 8.92 -2.27
N ASN A 372 16.19 8.68 -1.47
CA ASN A 372 15.13 7.74 -1.86
C ASN A 372 14.03 8.42 -2.70
N LEU A 373 13.53 7.71 -3.72
CA LEU A 373 12.42 8.13 -4.60
C LEU A 373 11.50 6.93 -4.89
N SER A 374 10.22 7.16 -5.18
CA SER A 374 9.30 6.14 -5.70
C SER A 374 9.06 6.28 -7.20
N GLU A 375 8.31 5.35 -7.80
CA GLU A 375 7.81 5.44 -9.18
C GLU A 375 6.91 6.66 -9.43
N SER A 376 6.47 7.32 -8.36
CA SER A 376 5.53 8.45 -8.39
C SER A 376 6.16 9.78 -8.01
N ASP A 377 7.48 9.81 -7.83
CA ASP A 377 8.26 11.03 -7.68
C ASP A 377 8.70 11.55 -9.05
N PHE A 378 8.86 12.86 -9.19
CA PHE A 378 9.41 13.48 -10.40
C PHE A 378 10.22 14.73 -10.04
N PRO A 379 11.34 15.02 -10.73
CA PRO A 379 12.12 16.22 -10.48
C PRO A 379 11.31 17.49 -10.78
N LEU A 380 11.57 18.54 -9.98
CA LEU A 380 11.06 19.90 -10.17
C LEU A 380 12.18 20.87 -10.64
N LYS A 381 13.41 20.37 -10.66
CA LYS A 381 14.66 21.07 -10.97
C LYS A 381 15.61 20.08 -11.62
N THR A 382 16.57 20.58 -12.39
CA THR A 382 17.56 19.73 -13.05
C THR A 382 18.48 19.05 -12.03
N VAL A 383 19.05 17.90 -12.41
CA VAL A 383 20.01 17.17 -11.57
C VAL A 383 21.22 18.04 -11.25
N ASP A 384 21.70 18.86 -12.18
CA ASP A 384 22.82 19.77 -11.94
C ASP A 384 22.54 20.80 -10.84
N GLN A 385 21.31 21.32 -10.77
CA GLN A 385 20.90 22.21 -9.68
C GLN A 385 20.90 21.47 -8.34
N LEU A 386 20.45 20.20 -8.32
CA LEU A 386 20.51 19.35 -7.13
C LEU A 386 21.96 19.08 -6.70
N VAL A 387 22.84 18.72 -7.63
CA VAL A 387 24.27 18.46 -7.38
C VAL A 387 24.95 19.70 -6.84
N THR A 388 24.68 20.87 -7.43
CA THR A 388 25.22 22.15 -6.95
C THR A 388 24.80 22.42 -5.51
N PHE A 389 23.51 22.25 -5.20
CA PHE A 389 22.98 22.44 -3.85
C PHE A 389 23.56 21.44 -2.84
N LEU A 390 23.63 20.15 -3.18
CA LEU A 390 24.17 19.13 -2.29
C LEU A 390 25.69 19.26 -2.11
N THR A 391 26.41 19.76 -3.12
CA THR A 391 27.85 20.07 -3.01
C THR A 391 28.09 21.14 -1.95
N ALA A 392 27.31 22.22 -1.98
CA ALA A 392 27.38 23.30 -0.98
C ALA A 392 27.01 22.85 0.45
N ASN A 393 26.31 21.73 0.59
CA ASN A 393 25.81 21.22 1.87
C ASN A 393 26.30 19.80 2.18
N ARG A 394 27.49 19.45 1.68
CA ARG A 394 28.10 18.12 1.87
C ARG A 394 28.13 17.75 3.37
N GLY A 395 27.73 16.51 3.67
CA GLY A 395 27.71 15.98 5.04
C GLY A 395 26.45 16.29 5.86
N GLN A 396 25.59 17.23 5.43
CA GLN A 396 24.29 17.46 6.07
C GLN A 396 23.30 16.30 5.82
N ASN A 397 22.24 16.23 6.62
CA ASN A 397 21.17 15.24 6.50
C ASN A 397 19.82 15.94 6.37
N PHE A 398 19.14 15.68 5.25
CA PHE A 398 17.91 16.36 4.83
C PHE A 398 16.70 15.52 5.19
N VAL A 399 16.08 15.89 6.31
CA VAL A 399 14.87 15.25 6.83
C VAL A 399 13.84 16.32 7.17
N ARG A 400 12.54 16.02 7.00
CA ARG A 400 11.47 16.98 7.30
C ARG A 400 10.68 16.50 8.51
N ASN A 401 10.67 17.28 9.58
CA ASN A 401 9.86 16.96 10.76
C ASN A 401 8.38 17.31 10.58
N HIS A 402 7.55 16.82 11.49
CA HIS A 402 6.10 16.98 11.49
C HIS A 402 5.62 18.42 11.70
N GLY A 403 6.47 19.31 12.23
CA GLY A 403 6.16 20.74 12.46
C GLY A 403 4.98 20.99 13.39
N ARG A 404 4.71 20.07 14.32
CA ARG A 404 3.57 20.10 15.26
C ARG A 404 4.06 19.78 16.67
N GLU A 405 3.14 19.64 17.62
CA GLU A 405 3.44 19.14 18.96
C GLU A 405 3.75 17.62 18.93
N VAL A 406 4.82 17.19 19.62
CA VAL A 406 5.42 15.84 19.53
C VAL A 406 4.55 14.74 20.13
N GLN A 407 3.90 14.98 21.27
CA GLN A 407 3.03 13.98 21.91
C GLN A 407 1.81 13.66 21.05
N ARG A 408 1.22 14.67 20.41
CA ARG A 408 0.17 14.48 19.40
C ARG A 408 0.68 13.74 18.16
N PHE A 409 1.93 13.95 17.77
CA PHE A 409 2.57 13.20 16.69
C PHE A 409 2.73 11.72 17.08
N ILE A 410 3.29 11.41 18.25
CA ILE A 410 3.43 10.05 18.80
C ILE A 410 2.10 9.29 18.73
N GLN A 411 1.03 9.88 19.26
CA GLN A 411 -0.30 9.27 19.29
C GLN A 411 -0.89 9.05 17.89
N LYS A 412 -0.73 10.02 16.96
CA LYS A 412 -1.28 9.91 15.61
C LYS A 412 -0.55 8.89 14.75
N GLN A 413 0.76 8.79 14.94
CA GLN A 413 1.60 7.81 14.26
C GLN A 413 1.49 6.42 14.88
N GLY A 414 0.96 6.30 16.11
CA GLY A 414 0.91 5.04 16.83
C GLY A 414 2.30 4.57 17.29
N LEU A 415 3.22 5.51 17.60
CA LEU A 415 4.55 5.15 18.11
C LEU A 415 4.48 4.51 19.51
N ASP A 416 3.43 4.83 20.27
CA ASP A 416 3.05 4.26 21.57
C ASP A 416 2.28 2.93 21.45
N MET A 417 2.18 2.37 20.24
CA MET A 417 1.54 1.09 19.96
C MET A 417 2.56 0.07 19.46
N THR A 418 2.32 -1.20 19.74
CA THR A 418 3.09 -2.33 19.19
C THR A 418 2.37 -2.91 17.98
N PHE A 419 3.12 -3.07 16.89
CA PHE A 419 2.68 -3.74 15.67
C PHE A 419 3.54 -4.94 15.33
N VAL A 420 2.95 -5.97 14.71
CA VAL A 420 3.66 -7.14 14.18
C VAL A 420 3.35 -7.27 12.69
N GLU A 421 4.39 -7.34 11.86
CA GLU A 421 4.24 -7.62 10.43
C GLU A 421 4.30 -9.14 10.15
N CYS A 422 3.24 -9.69 9.58
CA CYS A 422 3.18 -11.04 9.00
C CYS A 422 1.96 -11.18 8.10
N ASP A 423 1.93 -12.20 7.22
CA ASP A 423 0.86 -12.40 6.22
C ASP A 423 0.61 -11.17 5.32
N ASN A 424 1.65 -10.39 5.00
CA ASN A 424 1.55 -9.11 4.29
C ASN A 424 0.56 -8.12 4.95
N ARG A 425 0.48 -8.13 6.28
CA ARG A 425 -0.36 -7.24 7.09
C ARG A 425 0.37 -6.75 8.35
N MET A 426 0.05 -5.53 8.79
CA MET A 426 0.46 -5.00 10.11
C MET A 426 -0.64 -5.20 11.15
N TRP A 427 -0.37 -6.04 12.14
CA TRP A 427 -1.26 -6.37 13.24
C TRP A 427 -0.99 -5.50 14.45
N ARG A 428 -1.98 -4.78 14.97
CA ARG A 428 -1.84 -4.03 16.23
C ARG A 428 -2.12 -4.96 17.39
N ILE A 429 -1.17 -5.11 18.31
CA ILE A 429 -1.27 -6.09 19.40
C ILE A 429 -1.34 -5.46 20.80
N GLY A 430 -1.17 -4.15 20.94
CA GLY A 430 -1.43 -3.40 22.17
C GLY A 430 -0.44 -2.25 22.41
N ASP A 431 -0.66 -1.50 23.48
CA ASP A 431 0.13 -0.32 23.84
C ASP A 431 1.54 -0.68 24.33
N ARG A 432 2.48 0.27 24.21
CA ARG A 432 3.84 0.20 24.76
C ARG A 432 4.34 1.56 25.26
N PRO A 433 5.20 1.60 26.30
CA PRO A 433 5.98 2.79 26.60
C PRO A 433 7.10 2.98 25.58
N LEU A 434 7.43 4.24 25.28
CA LEU A 434 8.63 4.59 24.52
C LEU A 434 9.86 4.72 25.44
N PRO A 435 11.08 4.44 24.96
CA PRO A 435 12.28 4.48 25.79
C PRO A 435 12.54 5.89 26.36
N ALA A 436 12.95 5.95 27.63
CA ALA A 436 13.42 7.19 28.24
C ALA A 436 14.83 7.57 27.74
N GLY A 437 15.25 8.82 28.00
CA GLY A 437 16.63 9.27 27.75
C GLY A 437 16.91 9.79 26.34
N ILE A 438 15.93 9.70 25.43
CA ILE A 438 16.04 10.18 24.05
C ILE A 438 14.90 11.14 23.70
N THR A 439 15.14 11.99 22.71
CA THR A 439 14.11 12.82 22.07
C THR A 439 13.48 12.06 20.90
N ILE A 440 12.16 12.03 20.82
CA ILE A 440 11.43 11.44 19.70
C ILE A 440 11.16 12.53 18.67
N ASP A 441 11.41 12.22 17.40
CA ASP A 441 11.10 13.10 16.27
C ASP A 441 10.69 12.24 15.07
N GLY A 442 10.06 12.88 14.08
CA GLY A 442 9.61 12.24 12.86
C GLY A 442 8.90 13.18 11.92
N GLY A 443 8.51 12.68 10.76
CA GLY A 443 7.80 13.41 9.72
C GLY A 443 7.82 12.64 8.42
N SER A 444 8.47 13.17 7.39
CA SER A 444 8.51 12.51 6.09
C SER A 444 9.54 11.37 6.06
N ASP A 445 9.17 10.24 5.46
CA ASP A 445 10.02 9.08 5.12
C ASP A 445 10.86 9.27 3.85
N TRP A 446 10.63 10.34 3.10
CA TRP A 446 11.51 10.82 2.03
C TRP A 446 12.66 11.59 2.66
N VAL A 447 13.88 11.10 2.43
CA VAL A 447 15.10 11.57 3.09
C VAL A 447 16.25 11.65 2.08
N CYS A 448 17.16 12.58 2.30
CA CYS A 448 18.47 12.59 1.64
C CYS A 448 19.55 12.59 2.73
N LEU A 449 20.28 11.48 2.83
CA LEU A 449 21.20 11.22 3.94
C LEU A 449 22.65 11.23 3.45
N SER A 450 23.55 11.78 4.25
CA SER A 450 24.97 11.73 3.97
C SER A 450 25.50 10.31 4.14
N ARG A 451 26.55 9.95 3.38
CA ARG A 451 27.19 8.64 3.46
C ARG A 451 27.63 8.27 4.87
N ASP A 452 28.14 9.22 5.64
CA ASP A 452 28.63 8.96 6.99
C ASP A 452 27.50 8.64 7.97
N PHE A 453 26.35 9.31 7.83
CA PHE A 453 25.19 8.99 8.64
C PHE A 453 24.55 7.66 8.22
N ALA A 454 24.47 7.38 6.91
CA ALA A 454 24.05 6.08 6.41
C ALA A 454 24.92 4.95 6.98
N ARG A 455 26.26 5.11 6.95
CA ARG A 455 27.21 4.17 7.56
C ARG A 455 26.95 3.96 9.04
N TYR A 456 26.67 5.04 9.77
CA TYR A 456 26.39 4.97 11.19
C TYR A 456 25.12 4.16 11.51
N VAL A 457 24.02 4.39 10.80
CA VAL A 457 22.76 3.67 11.07
C VAL A 457 22.78 2.22 10.60
N THR A 458 23.54 1.91 9.55
CA THR A 458 23.71 0.52 9.08
C THR A 458 24.72 -0.28 9.92
N GLY A 459 25.58 0.38 10.70
CA GLY A 459 26.71 -0.26 11.37
C GLY A 459 27.92 -0.44 10.44
N ASP A 460 28.97 -1.08 10.92
CA ASP A 460 30.29 -1.24 10.27
C ASP A 460 30.37 -2.32 9.17
N GLY A 461 29.24 -2.88 8.74
CA GLY A 461 29.19 -4.00 7.79
C GLY A 461 29.41 -5.38 8.42
N VAL A 462 29.85 -5.44 9.69
CA VAL A 462 29.95 -6.66 10.50
C VAL A 462 28.75 -6.78 11.47
N GLY A 463 27.87 -5.77 11.47
CA GLY A 463 26.64 -5.75 12.25
C GLY A 463 26.81 -5.17 13.66
N GLN A 464 27.99 -4.64 14.00
CA GLN A 464 28.17 -3.91 15.25
C GLN A 464 27.54 -2.53 15.15
N ARG A 465 26.70 -2.19 16.13
CA ARG A 465 26.00 -0.92 16.25
C ARG A 465 26.08 -0.47 17.71
N ASP A 466 26.02 0.84 17.93
CA ASP A 466 25.95 1.35 19.30
C ASP A 466 24.58 1.05 19.94
N GLU A 467 24.51 1.24 21.26
CA GLU A 467 23.32 0.96 22.07
C GLU A 467 22.10 1.75 21.59
N LEU A 468 22.28 3.00 21.12
CA LEU A 468 21.19 3.82 20.60
C LEU A 468 20.58 3.17 19.36
N ILE A 469 21.38 2.89 18.33
CA ILE A 469 20.86 2.35 17.07
C ILE A 469 20.31 0.93 17.28
N GLN A 470 20.99 0.08 18.06
CA GLN A 470 20.50 -1.26 18.36
C GLN A 470 19.13 -1.22 19.06
N GLY A 471 18.98 -0.34 20.06
CA GLY A 471 17.71 -0.15 20.75
C GLY A 471 16.61 0.43 19.88
N LEU A 472 16.93 1.43 19.04
CA LEU A 472 15.98 2.00 18.09
C LEU A 472 15.52 0.96 17.06
N LEU A 473 16.41 0.14 16.51
CA LEU A 473 16.03 -0.94 15.59
C LEU A 473 15.04 -1.91 16.25
N ARG A 474 15.24 -2.26 17.53
CA ARG A 474 14.29 -3.09 18.26
C ARG A 474 12.92 -2.44 18.44
N VAL A 475 12.87 -1.14 18.71
CA VAL A 475 11.60 -0.39 18.81
C VAL A 475 10.93 -0.31 17.44
N PHE A 476 11.66 0.07 16.40
CA PHE A 476 11.16 0.34 15.07
C PHE A 476 10.82 -0.92 14.25
N GLU A 477 11.35 -2.09 14.62
CA GLU A 477 10.91 -3.40 14.11
C GLU A 477 9.42 -3.66 14.37
N TYR A 478 8.88 -3.15 15.48
CA TYR A 478 7.48 -3.34 15.88
C TYR A 478 6.68 -2.03 15.87
N THR A 479 7.04 -1.13 14.95
CA THR A 479 6.43 0.19 14.77
C THR A 479 5.78 0.28 13.39
N ILE A 480 4.59 0.85 13.31
CA ILE A 480 3.97 1.20 12.02
C ILE A 480 4.65 2.45 11.43
N LEU A 481 4.79 2.51 10.10
CA LEU A 481 5.46 3.63 9.40
C LEU A 481 6.84 3.97 9.98
N PRO A 482 7.74 2.99 10.23
CA PRO A 482 8.95 3.23 11.01
C PRO A 482 9.92 4.23 10.36
N ALA A 483 9.98 4.26 9.02
CA ALA A 483 10.85 5.17 8.28
C ALA A 483 10.46 6.65 8.47
N GLU A 484 9.21 6.95 8.87
CA GLU A 484 8.75 8.31 9.18
C GLU A 484 9.29 8.83 10.52
N SER A 485 10.03 8.05 11.32
CA SER A 485 10.57 8.53 12.60
C SER A 485 11.93 7.97 12.98
N PHE A 486 12.34 6.82 12.43
CA PHE A 486 13.62 6.19 12.75
C PHE A 486 14.81 7.12 12.44
N PHE A 487 14.92 7.64 11.22
CA PHE A 487 16.06 8.47 10.81
C PHE A 487 16.10 9.79 11.59
N HIS A 488 14.94 10.41 11.83
CA HIS A 488 14.83 11.65 12.61
C HIS A 488 15.27 11.42 14.06
N THR A 489 14.72 10.39 14.71
CA THR A 489 15.06 10.04 16.10
C THR A 489 16.54 9.65 16.22
N ALA A 490 17.08 8.88 15.27
CA ALA A 490 18.51 8.54 15.24
C ALA A 490 19.39 9.78 15.05
N LEU A 491 19.03 10.71 14.15
CA LEU A 491 19.77 11.97 13.97
C LEU A 491 19.76 12.81 15.24
N ARG A 492 18.58 13.02 15.84
CA ARG A 492 18.41 13.89 17.02
C ARG A 492 19.20 13.42 18.24
N ASN A 493 19.47 12.12 18.36
CA ASN A 493 20.12 11.52 19.53
C ASN A 493 21.53 11.01 19.28
N SER A 494 22.03 11.04 18.05
CA SER A 494 23.39 10.59 17.74
C SER A 494 24.40 11.73 17.72
N ARG A 495 25.68 11.39 17.54
CA ARG A 495 26.75 12.36 17.26
C ARG A 495 26.49 13.22 16.02
N PHE A 496 25.58 12.80 15.12
CA PHE A 496 25.22 13.53 13.90
C PHE A 496 24.11 14.56 14.10
N CYS A 497 23.64 14.82 15.33
CA CYS A 497 22.55 15.76 15.57
C CYS A 497 22.80 17.19 15.03
N HIS A 498 24.08 17.59 14.91
CA HIS A 498 24.50 18.87 14.35
C HIS A 498 24.46 18.92 12.81
N THR A 499 24.11 17.82 12.14
CA THR A 499 23.97 17.75 10.67
C THR A 499 22.50 17.77 10.21
N TYR A 500 21.55 17.87 11.15
CA TYR A 500 20.12 17.85 10.86
C TYR A 500 19.70 19.12 10.11
N THR A 501 19.13 18.95 8.92
CA THR A 501 18.53 20.03 8.12
C THR A 501 17.04 19.78 7.95
N ASN A 502 16.19 20.72 8.40
CA ASN A 502 14.73 20.55 8.43
C ASN A 502 14.03 20.80 7.08
N ASN A 503 14.54 20.13 6.05
CA ASN A 503 14.03 20.13 4.69
C ASN A 503 14.41 18.78 4.07
N ASN A 504 13.44 18.07 3.50
CA ASN A 504 13.69 16.79 2.84
C ASN A 504 13.77 16.89 1.32
N LEU A 505 13.81 18.10 0.76
CA LEU A 505 13.93 18.37 -0.68
C LEU A 505 12.67 18.04 -1.50
N HIS A 506 11.55 17.68 -0.85
CA HIS A 506 10.32 17.24 -1.53
C HIS A 506 9.15 18.20 -1.33
N MET A 507 8.37 18.38 -2.40
CA MET A 507 7.02 18.92 -2.33
C MET A 507 5.99 17.79 -2.35
N THR A 508 5.26 17.61 -1.25
CA THR A 508 4.23 16.58 -1.13
C THR A 508 2.81 17.16 -1.27
N ASN A 509 2.00 16.65 -2.19
CA ASN A 509 0.66 17.14 -2.49
C ASN A 509 -0.42 16.64 -1.50
N TRP A 510 -0.38 17.13 -0.26
CA TRP A 510 -1.37 16.79 0.76
C TRP A 510 -2.70 17.52 0.56
N LYS A 511 -3.75 16.84 0.07
CA LYS A 511 -5.15 17.30 0.14
C LYS A 511 -5.94 16.41 1.12
N ARG A 512 -5.85 16.71 2.43
CA ARG A 512 -6.30 15.81 3.52
C ARG A 512 -7.78 15.39 3.45
N GLN A 513 -8.66 16.24 2.92
CA GLN A 513 -10.08 15.91 2.74
C GLN A 513 -10.30 14.73 1.77
N LEU A 514 -9.39 14.53 0.83
CA LEU A 514 -9.39 13.42 -0.13
C LEU A 514 -8.46 12.28 0.29
N GLY A 515 -7.25 12.61 0.76
CA GLY A 515 -6.21 11.60 1.03
C GLY A 515 -6.31 10.82 2.34
N CYS A 516 -7.15 11.24 3.29
CA CYS A 516 -7.28 10.62 4.61
C CYS A 516 -8.63 9.89 4.76
N LYS A 517 -8.83 8.77 4.05
CA LYS A 517 -10.08 7.97 4.05
C LYS A 517 -9.96 6.64 4.80
N CYS A 518 -8.85 6.40 5.48
CA CYS A 518 -8.55 5.10 6.11
C CYS A 518 -8.58 3.93 5.10
N GLN A 519 -8.16 4.19 3.85
CA GLN A 519 -8.22 3.22 2.76
C GLN A 519 -7.37 1.95 3.00
N TYR A 520 -6.38 2.01 3.90
CA TYR A 520 -5.43 0.93 4.18
C TYR A 520 -5.85 -0.02 5.31
N ARG A 521 -7.08 0.07 5.84
CA ARG A 521 -7.54 -0.78 6.97
C ARG A 521 -7.48 -2.30 6.71
N HIS A 522 -7.45 -2.70 5.43
CA HIS A 522 -7.30 -4.09 5.01
C HIS A 522 -5.82 -4.57 4.97
N ILE A 523 -4.86 -3.66 5.10
CA ILE A 523 -3.41 -3.93 5.13
C ILE A 523 -2.84 -3.67 6.53
N VAL A 524 -3.41 -2.71 7.27
CA VAL A 524 -2.93 -2.32 8.59
C VAL A 524 -4.07 -2.17 9.59
N ASP A 525 -3.79 -2.42 10.88
CA ASP A 525 -4.70 -2.12 11.99
C ASP A 525 -4.57 -0.65 12.44
N TRP A 526 -4.56 0.28 11.48
CA TRP A 526 -4.46 1.72 11.70
C TRP A 526 -5.11 2.50 10.55
N CYS A 527 -5.35 3.80 10.74
CA CYS A 527 -5.84 4.68 9.69
C CYS A 527 -4.71 5.58 9.18
N GLY A 528 -4.41 5.45 7.89
CA GLY A 528 -3.42 6.25 7.19
C GLY A 528 -4.00 7.39 6.37
N CYS A 529 -3.10 8.26 5.92
CA CYS A 529 -3.35 9.20 4.83
C CYS A 529 -2.35 8.93 3.70
N SER A 530 -2.68 9.38 2.49
CA SER A 530 -1.71 9.45 1.40
C SER A 530 -1.88 10.72 0.57
N PRO A 531 -0.79 11.27 0.01
CA PRO A 531 -0.85 12.44 -0.83
C PRO A 531 -1.60 12.15 -2.14
N ASN A 532 -2.18 13.21 -2.70
CA ASN A 532 -2.85 13.20 -3.98
C ASN A 532 -1.84 13.27 -5.13
N ASN A 533 -2.28 12.88 -6.32
CA ASN A 533 -1.52 13.17 -7.52
C ASN A 533 -1.63 14.65 -7.89
N PHE A 534 -0.54 15.23 -8.39
CA PHE A 534 -0.58 16.52 -9.07
C PHE A 534 -1.39 16.41 -10.35
N ARG A 535 -2.09 17.48 -10.70
CA ARG A 535 -2.84 17.65 -11.94
C ARG A 535 -2.45 18.97 -12.60
N SER A 536 -2.84 19.18 -13.85
CA SER A 536 -2.62 20.46 -14.56
C SER A 536 -3.11 21.69 -13.77
N GLU A 537 -4.17 21.56 -12.98
CA GLU A 537 -4.68 22.61 -12.08
C GLU A 537 -3.73 22.97 -10.92
N ASP A 538 -2.78 22.11 -10.55
CA ASP A 538 -1.82 22.36 -9.48
C ASP A 538 -0.54 23.08 -10.00
N TRP A 539 -0.51 23.51 -11.27
CA TRP A 539 0.69 24.05 -11.93
C TRP A 539 1.29 25.27 -11.22
N GLU A 540 0.47 26.24 -10.81
CA GLU A 540 0.96 27.46 -10.11
C GLU A 540 1.73 27.10 -8.83
N ARG A 541 1.29 26.05 -8.13
CA ARG A 541 1.95 25.56 -6.92
C ARG A 541 3.31 24.91 -7.23
N LEU A 542 3.43 24.23 -8.37
CA LEU A 542 4.70 23.68 -8.88
C LEU A 542 5.66 24.80 -9.29
N GLN A 543 5.18 25.81 -10.01
CA GLN A 543 5.99 26.98 -10.37
C GLN A 543 6.50 27.73 -9.13
N ALA A 544 5.67 27.88 -8.09
CA ALA A 544 6.07 28.49 -6.82
C ALA A 544 7.19 27.73 -6.07
N SER A 545 7.56 26.52 -6.51
CA SER A 545 8.70 25.76 -5.97
C SER A 545 10.06 26.20 -6.56
N GLN A 546 10.08 26.97 -7.65
CA GLN A 546 11.31 27.41 -8.33
C GLN A 546 12.28 28.12 -7.38
N HIS A 547 11.78 29.03 -6.54
CA HIS A 547 12.58 29.78 -5.56
C HIS A 547 12.78 29.06 -4.22
N LYS A 548 12.22 27.85 -4.06
CA LYS A 548 12.33 27.05 -2.82
C LYS A 548 13.42 26.00 -2.98
N LYS A 549 13.99 25.56 -1.86
CA LYS A 549 15.00 24.47 -1.81
C LYS A 549 14.32 23.09 -1.91
N LEU A 550 13.46 22.92 -2.91
CA LEU A 550 12.71 21.71 -3.23
C LEU A 550 13.11 21.25 -4.64
N PHE A 551 13.45 19.98 -4.78
CA PHE A 551 13.98 19.39 -6.01
C PHE A 551 13.09 18.29 -6.58
N PHE A 552 12.20 17.74 -5.75
CA PHE A 552 11.28 16.66 -6.12
C PHE A 552 9.85 16.99 -5.76
N GLY A 553 8.90 16.49 -6.56
CA GLY A 553 7.47 16.56 -6.28
C GLY A 553 6.87 15.17 -6.19
N ARG A 554 5.83 15.02 -5.36
CA ARG A 554 5.00 13.81 -5.33
C ARG A 554 3.54 14.05 -4.92
N LYS A 555 2.58 13.30 -5.46
CA LYS A 555 2.74 12.15 -6.38
C LYS A 555 2.42 12.51 -7.83
N PHE A 556 2.98 11.76 -8.76
CA PHE A 556 2.65 11.77 -10.18
C PHE A 556 2.26 10.36 -10.62
N GLU A 557 1.12 10.22 -11.29
CA GLU A 557 0.65 8.96 -11.86
C GLU A 557 0.12 9.26 -13.28
N ALA A 558 0.76 8.71 -14.30
CA ALA A 558 0.41 9.01 -15.70
C ALA A 558 -1.00 8.53 -16.10
N MET A 559 -1.53 7.49 -15.45
CA MET A 559 -2.94 7.08 -15.62
C MET A 559 -3.95 8.05 -15.00
N VAL A 560 -3.49 9.00 -14.17
CA VAL A 560 -4.35 10.01 -13.51
C VAL A 560 -4.24 11.35 -14.23
N ASN A 561 -3.00 11.82 -14.47
CA ASN A 561 -2.73 13.02 -15.24
C ASN A 561 -1.28 13.00 -15.73
N GLN A 562 -1.07 12.64 -16.99
CA GLN A 562 0.24 12.70 -17.66
C GLN A 562 0.56 14.13 -18.10
N ALA A 563 -0.46 14.96 -18.40
CA ALA A 563 -0.25 16.32 -18.89
C ALA A 563 0.64 17.17 -17.97
N ILE A 564 0.48 17.06 -16.64
CA ILE A 564 1.34 17.78 -15.69
C ILE A 564 2.80 17.32 -15.70
N VAL A 565 3.06 16.04 -16.01
CA VAL A 565 4.43 15.51 -16.13
C VAL A 565 5.08 16.06 -17.40
N LEU A 566 4.35 16.09 -18.52
CA LEU A 566 4.82 16.71 -19.76
C LEU A 566 5.13 18.19 -19.56
N GLN A 567 4.25 18.92 -18.88
CA GLN A 567 4.45 20.33 -18.58
C GLN A 567 5.70 20.59 -17.71
N LEU A 568 5.99 19.69 -16.76
CA LEU A 568 7.22 19.75 -15.97
C LEU A 568 8.47 19.47 -16.81
N GLU A 569 8.43 18.46 -17.67
CA GLU A 569 9.54 18.16 -18.59
C GLU A 569 9.83 19.33 -19.52
N GLU A 570 8.80 19.90 -20.15
CA GLU A 570 8.96 21.05 -21.05
C GLU A 570 9.50 22.28 -20.32
N TRP A 571 9.11 22.48 -19.06
CA TRP A 571 9.62 23.57 -18.24
C TRP A 571 11.09 23.40 -17.86
N MET A 572 11.57 22.18 -17.65
CA MET A 572 12.95 21.90 -17.26
C MET A 572 13.90 21.76 -18.45
N PHE A 573 13.43 21.13 -19.54
CA PHE A 573 14.27 20.68 -20.67
C PHE A 573 13.94 21.39 -21.99
N GLY A 574 12.91 22.24 -22.02
CA GLY A 574 12.43 22.90 -23.23
C GLY A 574 11.32 22.11 -23.96
N PRO A 575 10.64 22.75 -24.93
CA PRO A 575 9.48 22.16 -25.59
C PRO A 575 9.85 20.97 -26.46
N TYR A 576 8.93 20.00 -26.57
CA TYR A 576 9.07 18.90 -27.53
C TYR A 576 8.83 19.38 -28.98
N PRO A 577 9.49 18.75 -29.97
CA PRO A 577 9.16 18.97 -31.38
C PRO A 577 7.68 18.70 -31.71
N ALA A 578 7.11 19.44 -32.67
CA ALA A 578 5.70 19.28 -33.04
C ALA A 578 5.35 17.88 -33.57
N GLU A 579 6.31 17.22 -34.22
CA GLU A 579 6.16 15.87 -34.78
C GLU A 579 6.56 14.76 -33.80
N TYR A 580 6.71 15.07 -32.50
CA TYR A 580 7.14 14.07 -31.52
C TYR A 580 6.10 12.94 -31.39
N PRO A 581 6.44 11.71 -31.77
CA PRO A 581 5.46 10.63 -31.85
C PRO A 581 4.95 10.29 -30.45
N ASN A 582 3.64 10.06 -30.36
CA ASN A 582 2.99 9.52 -29.15
C ASN A 582 3.24 10.32 -27.86
N LEU A 583 3.53 11.63 -27.96
CA LEU A 583 3.81 12.49 -26.81
C LEU A 583 2.70 12.46 -25.75
N HIS A 584 1.44 12.48 -26.20
CA HIS A 584 0.26 12.50 -25.33
C HIS A 584 -0.33 11.11 -25.04
N ALA A 585 0.25 10.04 -25.58
CA ALA A 585 -0.18 8.68 -25.34
C ALA A 585 0.50 8.10 -24.09
N TYR A 586 -0.15 7.17 -23.40
CA TYR A 586 0.42 6.42 -22.27
C TYR A 586 -0.10 4.99 -22.26
N TRP A 587 0.82 4.07 -21.95
CA TRP A 587 0.54 2.63 -21.90
C TRP A 587 1.00 2.05 -20.57
N GLN A 588 0.16 1.22 -19.98
CA GLN A 588 0.52 0.49 -18.77
C GLN A 588 -0.01 -0.94 -18.81
N ASN A 589 0.92 -1.89 -18.77
CA ASN A 589 0.61 -3.31 -18.70
C ASN A 589 -0.07 -3.63 -17.35
N VAL A 590 -1.17 -4.38 -17.41
CA VAL A 590 -1.93 -4.84 -16.24
C VAL A 590 -1.99 -6.36 -16.11
N TYR A 591 -1.57 -7.09 -17.14
CA TYR A 591 -1.42 -8.54 -17.12
C TYR A 591 -0.24 -8.95 -18.00
N HIS A 592 0.57 -9.88 -17.50
CA HIS A 592 1.60 -10.55 -18.28
C HIS A 592 1.62 -12.04 -17.94
N HIS A 593 1.67 -12.88 -18.96
CA HIS A 593 1.61 -14.34 -18.82
C HIS A 593 2.78 -15.01 -18.06
N GLU A 594 3.82 -14.26 -17.69
CA GLU A 594 5.00 -14.76 -16.97
C GLU A 594 4.91 -14.44 -15.47
N ASP A 595 3.87 -13.72 -15.05
CA ASP A 595 3.67 -13.38 -13.66
C ASP A 595 3.29 -14.65 -12.87
N VAL A 596 4.15 -15.04 -11.92
CA VAL A 596 4.05 -16.32 -11.18
C VAL A 596 2.90 -16.34 -10.15
N ALA A 597 2.39 -15.17 -9.74
CA ALA A 597 1.58 -15.06 -8.52
C ALA A 597 0.56 -13.91 -8.47
N THR A 598 0.11 -13.37 -9.60
CA THR A 598 -1.13 -12.58 -9.57
C THR A 598 -2.26 -13.51 -9.92
N ALA A 599 -3.22 -13.70 -9.01
CA ALA A 599 -4.53 -14.22 -9.39
C ALA A 599 -5.02 -13.30 -10.51
N ALA A 600 -4.81 -13.70 -11.76
CA ALA A 600 -5.23 -12.91 -12.89
C ALA A 600 -6.73 -12.65 -12.70
N ASP A 601 -7.18 -11.43 -12.98
CA ASP A 601 -8.61 -11.15 -12.97
C ASP A 601 -9.25 -12.04 -14.04
N GLY A 602 -9.82 -13.17 -13.60
CA GLY A 602 -10.35 -14.17 -14.51
C GLY A 602 -11.51 -13.61 -15.33
N ALA A 603 -12.22 -12.60 -14.82
CA ALA A 603 -13.24 -11.89 -15.59
C ALA A 603 -12.60 -11.09 -16.74
N LEU A 604 -11.49 -10.40 -16.50
CA LEU A 604 -10.73 -9.69 -17.54
C LEU A 604 -10.23 -10.64 -18.63
N LEU A 605 -9.60 -11.76 -18.25
CA LEU A 605 -9.10 -12.74 -19.22
C LEU A 605 -10.24 -13.37 -20.03
N ASN A 606 -11.38 -13.66 -19.40
CA ASN A 606 -12.55 -14.21 -20.08
C ASN A 606 -13.13 -13.25 -21.12
N VAL A 607 -13.28 -11.97 -20.75
CA VAL A 607 -13.73 -10.92 -21.67
C VAL A 607 -12.74 -10.77 -22.83
N ALA A 608 -11.43 -10.75 -22.54
CA ALA A 608 -10.40 -10.66 -23.56
C ALA A 608 -10.46 -11.84 -24.53
N HIS A 609 -10.48 -13.09 -24.04
CA HIS A 609 -10.60 -14.28 -24.89
C HIS A 609 -11.88 -14.28 -25.74
N SER A 610 -13.01 -13.86 -25.17
CA SER A 610 -14.27 -13.70 -25.91
C SER A 610 -14.15 -12.72 -27.07
N LEU A 611 -13.53 -11.57 -26.84
CA LEU A 611 -13.30 -10.56 -27.88
C LEU A 611 -12.32 -11.06 -28.95
N LEU A 612 -11.28 -11.79 -28.56
CA LEU A 612 -10.33 -12.35 -29.52
C LEU A 612 -10.95 -13.45 -30.39
N ARG A 613 -11.85 -14.29 -29.86
CA ARG A 613 -12.62 -15.27 -30.64
C ARG A 613 -13.49 -14.58 -31.69
N MET A 614 -14.17 -13.51 -31.28
CA MET A 614 -14.96 -12.71 -32.20
C MET A 614 -14.10 -12.01 -33.26
N ASN A 615 -12.90 -11.53 -32.90
CA ASN A 615 -11.98 -10.89 -33.86
C ASN A 615 -11.41 -11.88 -34.88
N GLY A 616 -11.14 -13.12 -34.44
CA GLY A 616 -10.66 -14.21 -35.28
C GLY A 616 -11.71 -14.78 -36.24
N ARG A 617 -12.98 -14.38 -36.11
CA ARG A 617 -14.10 -14.83 -36.94
C ARG A 617 -14.65 -13.68 -37.78
N THR A 618 -14.63 -13.84 -39.09
CA THR A 618 -15.43 -13.01 -40.01
C THR A 618 -16.75 -13.69 -40.33
N SER A 619 -17.70 -12.93 -40.90
CA SER A 619 -19.03 -13.45 -41.25
C SER A 619 -19.02 -14.64 -42.23
N THR A 620 -17.90 -14.85 -42.94
CA THR A 620 -17.75 -15.89 -43.96
C THR A 620 -16.57 -16.84 -43.73
N GLU A 621 -15.58 -16.47 -42.92
CA GLU A 621 -14.32 -17.23 -42.76
C GLU A 621 -13.75 -17.14 -41.33
N GLN A 622 -13.14 -18.23 -40.85
CA GLN A 622 -12.32 -18.24 -39.63
C GLN A 622 -10.90 -17.80 -40.01
N LEU A 623 -10.49 -16.62 -39.55
CA LEU A 623 -9.19 -16.05 -39.84
C LEU A 623 -8.10 -16.67 -38.98
N TYR A 624 -8.34 -16.83 -37.68
CA TYR A 624 -7.43 -17.47 -36.75
C TYR A 624 -8.17 -17.89 -35.48
N GLU A 625 -7.64 -18.87 -34.75
CA GLU A 625 -8.11 -19.21 -33.41
C GLU A 625 -7.23 -18.51 -32.36
N PRO A 626 -7.80 -17.87 -31.32
CA PRO A 626 -7.01 -17.19 -30.31
C PRO A 626 -6.26 -18.21 -29.42
N GLY A 627 -4.94 -18.10 -29.40
CA GLY A 627 -4.07 -18.85 -28.51
C GLY A 627 -3.89 -18.15 -27.16
N ARG A 628 -2.68 -18.23 -26.61
CA ARG A 628 -2.37 -17.63 -25.31
C ARG A 628 -2.39 -16.10 -25.37
N ILE A 629 -3.04 -15.46 -24.40
CA ILE A 629 -2.87 -14.03 -24.15
C ILE A 629 -1.50 -13.82 -23.51
N ARG A 630 -0.67 -13.00 -24.15
CA ARG A 630 0.68 -12.68 -23.68
C ARG A 630 0.64 -11.49 -22.72
N GLU A 631 -0.03 -10.42 -23.12
CA GLU A 631 -0.11 -9.18 -22.35
C GLU A 631 -1.48 -8.49 -22.50
N ILE A 632 -1.89 -7.78 -21.46
CA ILE A 632 -2.97 -6.80 -21.53
C ILE A 632 -2.45 -5.45 -21.04
N THR A 633 -2.62 -4.42 -21.85
CA THR A 633 -2.09 -3.07 -21.62
C THR A 633 -3.19 -2.03 -21.71
N HIS A 634 -3.37 -1.21 -20.68
CA HIS A 634 -4.25 -0.05 -20.77
C HIS A 634 -3.64 1.03 -21.65
N TYR A 635 -4.46 1.64 -22.51
CA TYR A 635 -4.08 2.69 -23.44
C TYR A 635 -4.85 3.98 -23.12
N PHE A 636 -4.09 5.05 -22.92
CA PHE A 636 -4.59 6.41 -22.70
C PHE A 636 -4.03 7.34 -23.76
N GLU A 637 -4.81 8.34 -24.13
CA GLU A 637 -4.39 9.42 -25.01
C GLU A 637 -4.98 10.74 -24.49
N ARG A 638 -4.13 11.75 -24.27
CA ARG A 638 -4.52 13.05 -23.68
C ARG A 638 -5.34 12.87 -22.39
N ASP A 639 -4.79 12.10 -21.45
CA ASP A 639 -5.40 11.76 -20.16
C ASP A 639 -6.79 11.10 -20.23
N THR A 640 -7.19 10.62 -21.41
CA THR A 640 -8.46 9.93 -21.64
C THR A 640 -8.22 8.46 -21.88
N TYR A 641 -8.93 7.59 -21.16
CA TYR A 641 -8.86 6.15 -21.39
C TYR A 641 -9.45 5.80 -22.76
N ARG A 642 -8.63 5.19 -23.63
CA ARG A 642 -9.01 4.78 -24.99
C ARG A 642 -9.39 3.31 -25.08
N GLY A 643 -9.00 2.50 -24.11
CA GLY A 643 -9.27 1.08 -24.09
C GLY A 643 -8.08 0.27 -23.57
N PHE A 644 -8.12 -1.03 -23.84
CA PHE A 644 -7.03 -1.94 -23.54
C PHE A 644 -6.58 -2.66 -24.80
N LEU A 645 -5.30 -2.98 -24.84
CA LEU A 645 -4.61 -3.67 -25.91
C LEU A 645 -4.35 -5.09 -25.44
N VAL A 646 -4.67 -6.07 -26.27
CA VAL A 646 -4.46 -7.47 -25.95
C VAL A 646 -3.47 -8.03 -26.95
N ARG A 647 -2.27 -8.36 -26.48
CA ARG A 647 -1.23 -9.03 -27.26
C ARG A 647 -1.41 -10.53 -27.09
N HIS A 648 -1.59 -11.26 -28.18
CA HIS A 648 -1.97 -12.67 -28.13
C HIS A 648 -1.44 -13.46 -29.33
N GLU A 649 -1.42 -14.78 -29.15
CA GLU A 649 -1.17 -15.72 -30.24
C GLU A 649 -2.42 -15.87 -31.11
N ALA A 650 -2.22 -15.91 -32.42
CA ALA A 650 -3.22 -16.19 -33.43
C ALA A 650 -2.83 -17.50 -34.13
N VAL A 651 -3.53 -18.58 -33.82
CA VAL A 651 -3.26 -19.93 -34.30
C VAL A 651 -3.96 -20.16 -35.64
N GLN A 652 -3.22 -20.69 -36.61
CA GLN A 652 -3.69 -21.02 -37.95
C GLN A 652 -3.05 -22.33 -38.40
N GLY A 653 -3.84 -23.39 -38.59
CA GLY A 653 -3.32 -24.71 -38.93
C GLY A 653 -2.26 -25.17 -37.92
N ALA A 654 -1.04 -25.48 -38.39
CA ALA A 654 0.06 -25.98 -37.55
C ALA A 654 1.00 -24.89 -36.98
N GLY A 655 0.74 -23.60 -37.23
CA GLY A 655 1.59 -22.51 -36.72
C GLY A 655 0.79 -21.37 -36.11
N TRP A 656 1.50 -20.41 -35.54
CA TRP A 656 0.90 -19.24 -34.92
C TRP A 656 1.64 -17.97 -35.32
N SER A 657 0.95 -16.83 -35.25
CA SER A 657 1.52 -15.50 -35.38
C SER A 657 1.11 -14.66 -34.18
N GLU A 658 1.84 -13.60 -33.90
CA GLU A 658 1.53 -12.73 -32.77
C GLU A 658 0.83 -11.46 -33.24
N LEU A 659 -0.33 -11.18 -32.66
CA LEU A 659 -1.14 -10.01 -32.96
C LEU A 659 -1.34 -9.18 -31.70
N GLU A 660 -1.63 -7.90 -31.88
CA GLU A 660 -2.15 -7.04 -30.83
C GLU A 660 -3.48 -6.43 -31.29
N THR A 661 -4.51 -6.56 -30.44
CA THR A 661 -5.86 -6.08 -30.72
C THR A 661 -6.23 -4.95 -29.77
N TRP A 662 -6.67 -3.80 -30.31
CA TRP A 662 -7.18 -2.68 -29.51
C TRP A 662 -8.68 -2.80 -29.29
N ILE A 663 -9.08 -2.78 -28.02
CA ILE A 663 -10.46 -2.93 -27.57
C ILE A 663 -10.87 -1.71 -26.73
N SER A 664 -12.01 -1.09 -27.06
CA SER A 664 -12.59 -0.01 -26.27
C SER A 664 -13.90 -0.44 -25.59
N PRO A 665 -14.13 -0.09 -24.32
CA PRO A 665 -15.45 -0.24 -23.70
C PRO A 665 -16.47 0.72 -24.34
N VAL A 666 -17.74 0.31 -24.33
CA VAL A 666 -18.88 1.08 -24.83
C VAL A 666 -19.60 1.74 -23.66
N VAL A 667 -19.86 3.05 -23.75
CA VAL A 667 -20.63 3.77 -22.74
C VAL A 667 -22.10 3.40 -22.85
N THR A 668 -22.65 2.78 -21.81
CA THR A 668 -24.05 2.33 -21.75
C THR A 668 -24.97 3.27 -20.98
N ALA A 669 -24.40 4.27 -20.32
CA ALA A 669 -25.13 5.20 -19.48
C ALA A 669 -26.04 6.12 -20.30
N LYS A 670 -27.27 6.30 -19.81
CA LYS A 670 -28.28 7.19 -20.36
C LYS A 670 -28.73 8.15 -19.26
N VAL A 671 -28.47 9.43 -19.45
CA VAL A 671 -28.93 10.50 -18.56
C VAL A 671 -30.23 11.09 -19.09
N THR A 672 -31.16 11.42 -18.19
CA THR A 672 -32.41 12.08 -18.54
C THR A 672 -32.30 13.60 -18.32
N ARG A 673 -33.24 14.37 -18.86
CA ARG A 673 -33.38 15.81 -18.58
C ARG A 673 -34.65 16.12 -17.77
N SER A 674 -35.11 15.13 -17.00
CA SER A 674 -36.42 15.11 -16.34
C SER A 674 -36.55 16.11 -15.18
N THR A 675 -35.45 16.38 -14.48
CA THR A 675 -35.39 17.36 -13.37
C THR A 675 -34.21 18.34 -13.57
N PRO A 676 -34.20 19.50 -12.89
CA PRO A 676 -33.05 20.41 -12.92
C PRO A 676 -31.74 19.71 -12.51
N LEU A 677 -31.81 18.82 -11.51
CA LEU A 677 -30.67 18.01 -11.08
C LEU A 677 -30.22 17.03 -12.17
N ALA A 678 -31.17 16.38 -12.87
CA ALA A 678 -30.86 15.46 -13.97
C ALA A 678 -30.12 16.18 -15.11
N ARG A 679 -30.47 17.43 -15.43
CA ARG A 679 -29.78 18.22 -16.47
C ARG A 679 -28.32 18.50 -16.14
N ARG A 680 -27.95 18.48 -14.86
CA ARG A 680 -26.57 18.67 -14.39
C ARG A 680 -25.80 17.36 -14.30
N LEU A 681 -26.42 16.20 -14.48
CA LEU A 681 -25.73 14.92 -14.46
C LEU A 681 -24.82 14.78 -15.69
N ILE A 682 -23.52 14.94 -15.49
CA ILE A 682 -22.50 14.91 -16.57
C ILE A 682 -21.72 13.59 -16.64
N HIS A 683 -21.85 12.76 -15.61
CA HIS A 683 -21.20 11.44 -15.56
C HIS A 683 -22.05 10.47 -14.76
N LEU A 684 -22.21 9.26 -15.27
CA LEU A 684 -22.90 8.15 -14.60
C LEU A 684 -22.26 6.84 -15.04
N GLU A 685 -21.76 6.06 -14.10
CA GLU A 685 -21.16 4.75 -14.39
C GLU A 685 -21.36 3.77 -13.25
N VAL A 686 -21.15 2.49 -13.54
CA VAL A 686 -20.94 1.45 -12.54
C VAL A 686 -19.54 0.90 -12.73
N SER A 687 -18.80 0.78 -11.63
CA SER A 687 -17.45 0.25 -11.64
C SER A 687 -17.15 -0.48 -10.32
N THR A 688 -15.97 -1.08 -10.27
CA THR A 688 -15.37 -1.59 -9.05
C THR A 688 -14.09 -0.78 -8.78
N GLU A 689 -13.56 -0.84 -7.55
CA GLU A 689 -12.31 -0.14 -7.21
C GLU A 689 -12.34 1.38 -7.41
N TYR A 690 -13.38 2.03 -6.89
CA TYR A 690 -13.45 3.49 -6.87
C TYR A 690 -12.40 4.08 -5.92
N ASP A 691 -11.48 4.89 -6.46
CA ASP A 691 -10.44 5.59 -5.71
C ASP A 691 -10.99 6.95 -5.25
N GLU A 692 -11.43 7.01 -3.99
CA GLU A 692 -11.94 8.23 -3.37
C GLU A 692 -10.90 9.35 -3.28
N LYS A 693 -9.60 9.02 -3.24
CA LYS A 693 -8.54 10.03 -3.17
C LYS A 693 -8.40 10.74 -4.50
N GLU A 694 -8.41 9.99 -5.60
CA GLU A 694 -8.25 10.52 -6.96
C GLU A 694 -9.57 10.80 -7.69
N GLN A 695 -10.69 10.49 -7.04
CA GLN A 695 -12.05 10.67 -7.57
C GLN A 695 -12.23 9.99 -8.93
N LEU A 696 -11.73 8.76 -9.10
CA LEU A 696 -11.83 8.00 -10.35
C LEU A 696 -11.89 6.49 -10.10
N SER A 697 -12.43 5.74 -11.06
CA SER A 697 -12.54 4.28 -10.98
C SER A 697 -11.29 3.61 -11.57
N ARG A 698 -10.59 2.79 -10.77
CA ARG A 698 -9.34 2.11 -11.17
C ARG A 698 -9.57 0.90 -12.07
N ASN A 699 -10.75 0.30 -12.05
CA ASN A 699 -11.17 -0.67 -13.06
C ASN A 699 -11.58 0.02 -14.36
N PHE A 700 -10.61 0.50 -15.13
CA PHE A 700 -10.81 1.24 -16.39
C PHE A 700 -11.69 0.51 -17.43
N PRO A 701 -11.54 -0.81 -17.67
CA PRO A 701 -12.40 -1.56 -18.61
C PRO A 701 -13.86 -1.69 -18.16
N ARG A 702 -14.16 -1.48 -16.87
CA ARG A 702 -15.48 -1.70 -16.26
C ARG A 702 -15.94 -3.15 -16.33
N ILE A 703 -15.01 -4.10 -16.24
CA ILE A 703 -15.29 -5.54 -16.23
C ILE A 703 -15.54 -5.97 -14.79
N ILE A 704 -16.68 -6.61 -14.51
CA ILE A 704 -17.10 -6.94 -13.14
C ILE A 704 -17.18 -8.45 -12.98
N GLY A 705 -16.40 -8.98 -12.03
CA GLY A 705 -16.45 -10.38 -11.63
C GLY A 705 -17.67 -10.70 -10.77
N THR A 706 -18.09 -11.96 -10.75
CA THR A 706 -19.22 -12.44 -9.91
C THR A 706 -19.03 -12.18 -8.41
N ASN A 707 -17.78 -12.18 -7.93
CA ASN A 707 -17.45 -11.90 -6.52
C ASN A 707 -17.10 -10.44 -6.24
N ALA A 708 -17.20 -9.55 -7.23
CA ALA A 708 -16.85 -8.15 -7.07
C ALA A 708 -18.04 -7.33 -6.53
N GLU A 709 -17.74 -6.29 -5.75
CA GLU A 709 -18.75 -5.37 -5.23
C GLU A 709 -18.85 -4.11 -6.11
N PRO A 710 -19.92 -3.96 -6.92
CA PRO A 710 -20.07 -2.79 -7.76
C PRO A 710 -20.45 -1.55 -6.95
N ALA A 711 -20.01 -0.40 -7.44
CA ALA A 711 -20.42 0.91 -6.97
C ALA A 711 -21.00 1.71 -8.14
N LEU A 712 -22.08 2.46 -7.89
CA LEU A 712 -22.59 3.45 -8.83
C LEU A 712 -21.90 4.78 -8.54
N ILE A 713 -21.34 5.40 -9.57
CA ILE A 713 -20.59 6.66 -9.49
C ILE A 713 -21.27 7.67 -10.40
N PHE A 714 -21.46 8.89 -9.91
CA PHE A 714 -22.03 9.96 -10.71
C PHE A 714 -21.46 11.33 -10.36
N ARG A 715 -21.51 12.24 -11.33
CA ARG A 715 -20.99 13.60 -11.20
C ARG A 715 -21.99 14.63 -11.69
N LEU A 716 -22.15 15.71 -10.93
CA LEU A 716 -23.01 16.83 -11.26
C LEU A 716 -22.17 18.03 -11.70
N ALA A 717 -22.53 18.67 -12.81
CA ALA A 717 -22.00 19.98 -13.18
C ALA A 717 -22.33 21.01 -12.09
N PRO A 718 -21.48 22.04 -11.90
CA PRO A 718 -21.81 23.16 -11.03
C PRO A 718 -23.10 23.87 -11.52
N PRO A 719 -23.86 24.51 -10.63
CA PRO A 719 -24.99 25.35 -11.04
C PRO A 719 -24.53 26.47 -11.98
N LEU A 720 -25.41 26.86 -12.92
CA LEU A 720 -25.19 27.98 -13.82
C LEU A 720 -24.97 29.28 -13.01
N GLU A 721 -24.15 30.20 -13.51
CA GLU A 721 -23.86 31.46 -12.80
C GLU A 721 -25.12 32.29 -12.51
N THR A 722 -26.13 32.22 -13.39
CA THR A 722 -27.45 32.86 -13.20
C THR A 722 -28.25 32.26 -12.04
N GLU A 723 -27.94 31.03 -11.63
CA GLU A 723 -28.56 30.30 -10.50
C GLU A 723 -27.71 30.41 -9.22
N ARG A 724 -26.49 30.96 -9.30
CA ARG A 724 -25.62 31.19 -8.13
C ARG A 724 -26.07 32.44 -7.38
N VAL A 725 -27.04 32.28 -6.50
CA VAL A 725 -27.38 33.33 -5.52
C VAL A 725 -26.21 33.49 -4.54
N LYS A 726 -25.56 34.66 -4.52
CA LYS A 726 -24.55 34.99 -3.49
C LYS A 726 -25.21 34.88 -2.11
N GLY A 727 -24.78 33.92 -1.30
CA GLY A 727 -25.35 33.64 0.03
C GLY A 727 -26.47 32.57 0.05
N GLY A 728 -26.71 31.85 -1.05
CA GLY A 728 -27.67 30.74 -1.08
C GLY A 728 -27.25 29.58 -0.17
N ASN A 729 -28.20 29.04 0.59
CA ASN A 729 -28.00 27.85 1.43
C ASN A 729 -27.79 26.60 0.57
N ALA A 730 -27.04 25.62 1.08
CA ALA A 730 -26.89 24.32 0.42
C ALA A 730 -28.24 23.60 0.33
N THR A 731 -28.53 23.01 -0.83
CA THR A 731 -29.75 22.26 -1.07
C THR A 731 -29.51 20.77 -0.91
N ASN A 732 -30.31 20.13 -0.05
CA ASN A 732 -30.25 18.69 0.16
C ASN A 732 -31.16 17.96 -0.83
N HIS A 733 -30.60 17.06 -1.64
CA HIS A 733 -31.35 16.20 -2.55
C HIS A 733 -31.41 14.78 -2.01
N SER A 734 -32.62 14.25 -1.82
CA SER A 734 -32.85 12.83 -1.52
C SER A 734 -32.90 12.02 -2.81
N LEU A 735 -32.01 11.03 -2.90
CA LEU A 735 -31.79 10.19 -4.07
C LEU A 735 -31.96 8.71 -3.73
N ALA A 736 -32.22 7.90 -4.76
CA ALA A 736 -32.28 6.45 -4.65
C ALA A 736 -31.49 5.79 -5.79
N VAL A 737 -30.79 4.70 -5.47
CA VAL A 737 -30.20 3.79 -6.46
C VAL A 737 -30.93 2.47 -6.43
N GLU A 738 -31.38 2.00 -7.58
CA GLU A 738 -31.97 0.66 -7.78
C GLU A 738 -31.01 -0.21 -8.60
N TRP A 739 -30.76 -1.42 -8.12
CA TRP A 739 -29.96 -2.45 -8.79
C TRP A 739 -30.89 -3.50 -9.40
N ILE A 740 -30.68 -3.80 -10.68
CA ILE A 740 -31.53 -4.67 -11.50
C ILE A 740 -30.68 -5.84 -11.97
N ASP A 741 -31.13 -7.06 -11.67
CA ASP A 741 -30.45 -8.28 -12.06
C ASP A 741 -30.64 -8.62 -13.57
N PRO A 742 -29.97 -9.65 -14.10
CA PRO A 742 -30.06 -10.02 -15.52
C PRO A 742 -31.45 -10.44 -15.99
N VAL A 743 -32.34 -10.85 -15.09
CA VAL A 743 -33.73 -11.20 -15.42
C VAL A 743 -34.70 -10.01 -15.30
N GLY A 744 -34.19 -8.82 -14.97
CA GLY A 744 -34.96 -7.58 -14.93
C GLY A 744 -35.63 -7.28 -13.58
N THR A 745 -35.25 -7.99 -12.52
CA THR A 745 -35.79 -7.84 -11.17
C THR A 745 -35.00 -6.83 -10.36
N ILE A 746 -35.67 -5.93 -9.63
CA ILE A 746 -35.01 -5.03 -8.68
C ILE A 746 -34.63 -5.83 -7.44
N VAL A 747 -33.34 -6.09 -7.25
CA VAL A 747 -32.83 -6.94 -6.16
C VAL A 747 -32.36 -6.12 -4.95
N ALA A 748 -32.04 -4.85 -5.16
CA ALA A 748 -31.65 -3.94 -4.08
C ALA A 748 -32.00 -2.49 -4.42
N ALA A 749 -32.40 -1.73 -3.41
CA ALA A 749 -32.59 -0.28 -3.47
C ALA A 749 -31.91 0.39 -2.27
N SER A 750 -31.29 1.54 -2.49
CA SER A 750 -30.58 2.30 -1.46
C SER A 750 -30.90 3.79 -1.56
N HIS A 751 -31.34 4.38 -0.45
CA HIS A 751 -31.63 5.81 -0.35
C HIS A 751 -30.48 6.55 0.31
N PHE A 752 -30.17 7.74 -0.19
CA PHE A 752 -29.11 8.60 0.35
C PHE A 752 -29.43 10.06 0.05
N THR A 753 -28.79 10.95 0.80
CA THR A 753 -28.93 12.40 0.60
C THR A 753 -27.60 12.95 0.14
N ILE A 754 -27.64 13.83 -0.86
CA ILE A 754 -26.49 14.64 -1.25
C ILE A 754 -26.75 16.10 -0.89
N GLU A 755 -25.69 16.78 -0.48
CA GLU A 755 -25.69 18.23 -0.27
C GLU A 755 -25.10 18.88 -1.53
N ASP A 756 -25.87 19.79 -2.14
CA ASP A 756 -25.49 20.52 -3.34
C ASP A 756 -25.38 22.01 -2.99
N SER A 757 -24.15 22.50 -2.87
CA SER A 757 -23.87 23.89 -2.49
C SER A 757 -23.56 24.74 -3.72
N PRO A 758 -24.33 25.82 -4.01
CA PRO A 758 -24.05 26.73 -5.12
C PRO A 758 -22.78 27.57 -4.92
N THR A 759 -22.21 27.60 -3.71
CA THR A 759 -20.96 28.29 -3.35
C THR A 759 -19.82 27.32 -3.01
N GLY A 760 -20.01 26.01 -3.24
CA GLY A 760 -18.98 24.99 -3.01
C GLY A 760 -17.75 25.16 -3.91
N PRO A 761 -16.63 24.47 -3.60
CA PRO A 761 -15.42 24.50 -4.43
C PRO A 761 -15.76 24.23 -5.89
N LEU A 762 -15.07 24.89 -6.85
CA LEU A 762 -15.28 24.66 -8.29
C LEU A 762 -15.14 23.19 -8.72
N HIS A 763 -14.47 22.38 -7.90
CA HIS A 763 -14.33 20.94 -8.11
C HIS A 763 -15.66 20.23 -7.80
N SER A 764 -16.37 19.88 -8.87
CA SER A 764 -17.44 18.90 -8.85
C SER A 764 -16.91 17.56 -8.33
N PHE A 765 -17.19 17.24 -7.06
CA PHE A 765 -16.86 15.95 -6.48
C PHE A 765 -17.73 14.85 -7.10
N ASN A 766 -17.15 13.67 -7.24
CA ASN A 766 -17.89 12.49 -7.64
C ASN A 766 -18.65 11.95 -6.43
N HIS A 767 -19.94 11.76 -6.59
CA HIS A 767 -20.75 11.02 -5.65
C HIS A 767 -20.64 9.52 -5.99
N PHE A 768 -20.51 8.68 -4.97
CA PHE A 768 -20.43 7.23 -5.16
C PHE A 768 -21.26 6.51 -4.10
N LEU A 769 -21.84 5.38 -4.50
CA LEU A 769 -22.61 4.52 -3.62
C LEU A 769 -22.23 3.07 -3.87
N LYS A 770 -21.66 2.41 -2.85
CA LYS A 770 -21.34 0.98 -2.90
C LYS A 770 -22.62 0.15 -2.79
N GLY A 771 -22.70 -0.94 -3.55
CA GLY A 771 -23.73 -1.97 -3.36
C GLY A 771 -23.53 -2.85 -2.11
N ALA A 772 -22.43 -2.63 -1.37
CA ALA A 772 -21.99 -3.44 -0.23
C ALA A 772 -23.08 -3.62 0.82
N GLY A 773 -23.33 -4.87 1.21
CA GLY A 773 -24.34 -5.26 2.20
C GLY A 773 -25.79 -5.30 1.69
N LYS A 774 -26.04 -4.94 0.42
CA LYS A 774 -27.37 -5.00 -0.21
C LYS A 774 -27.44 -6.01 -1.35
N LEU A 775 -26.37 -6.17 -2.12
CA LEU A 775 -26.23 -7.21 -3.14
C LEU A 775 -25.67 -8.48 -2.50
N LYS A 776 -26.34 -9.62 -2.73
CA LYS A 776 -25.85 -10.93 -2.29
C LYS A 776 -24.80 -11.43 -3.28
N LEU A 777 -23.61 -11.76 -2.78
CA LEU A 777 -22.55 -12.41 -3.55
C LEU A 777 -22.70 -13.95 -3.50
N PRO A 778 -22.28 -14.68 -4.55
CA PRO A 778 -21.84 -14.17 -5.86
C PRO A 778 -23.00 -13.55 -6.65
N LEU A 779 -22.70 -12.53 -7.47
CA LEU A 779 -23.62 -11.94 -8.42
C LEU A 779 -23.92 -12.94 -9.54
N ALA A 780 -25.16 -12.97 -10.02
CA ALA A 780 -25.54 -13.73 -11.22
C ALA A 780 -24.82 -13.19 -12.46
N GLU A 781 -24.38 -14.10 -13.33
CA GLU A 781 -23.78 -13.73 -14.62
C GLU A 781 -24.79 -13.07 -15.57
N GLY A 782 -24.31 -12.13 -16.38
CA GLY A 782 -25.10 -11.48 -17.42
C GLY A 782 -25.17 -9.97 -17.28
N VAL A 783 -26.19 -9.37 -17.90
CA VAL A 783 -26.32 -7.91 -17.98
C VAL A 783 -27.13 -7.36 -16.82
N TRP A 784 -26.46 -6.64 -15.94
CA TRP A 784 -27.09 -5.91 -14.86
C TRP A 784 -27.47 -4.49 -15.29
N GLY A 785 -28.42 -3.91 -14.56
CA GLY A 785 -28.82 -2.52 -14.67
C GLY A 785 -28.69 -1.77 -13.36
N ALA A 786 -28.41 -0.48 -13.42
CA ALA A 786 -28.49 0.42 -12.28
C ALA A 786 -29.23 1.71 -12.66
N ARG A 787 -30.14 2.17 -11.79
CA ARG A 787 -30.93 3.40 -11.99
C ARG A 787 -30.71 4.36 -10.84
N LEU A 788 -30.51 5.64 -11.17
CA LEU A 788 -30.42 6.75 -10.22
C LEU A 788 -31.70 7.58 -10.30
N LEU A 789 -32.36 7.78 -9.17
CA LEU A 789 -33.69 8.37 -9.06
C LEU A 789 -33.72 9.51 -8.03
N GLN A 790 -34.60 10.49 -8.28
CA GLN A 790 -35.01 11.51 -7.31
C GLN A 790 -36.51 11.41 -7.10
N GLY A 791 -36.94 10.88 -5.95
CA GLY A 791 -38.33 10.46 -5.75
C GLY A 791 -38.72 9.39 -6.78
N LYS A 792 -39.67 9.71 -7.68
CA LYS A 792 -40.06 8.84 -8.81
C LYS A 792 -39.42 9.24 -10.15
N ALA A 793 -38.68 10.34 -10.20
CA ALA A 793 -38.07 10.83 -11.43
C ALA A 793 -36.74 10.12 -11.68
N LEU A 794 -36.58 9.49 -12.84
CA LEU A 794 -35.31 8.91 -13.27
C LEU A 794 -34.33 10.02 -13.64
N LEU A 795 -33.18 10.07 -13.00
CA LEU A 795 -32.07 10.98 -13.34
C LEU A 795 -31.17 10.36 -14.41
N GLY A 796 -30.89 9.07 -14.29
CA GLY A 796 -30.13 8.33 -15.29
C GLY A 796 -30.12 6.83 -15.01
N ALA A 797 -29.76 6.04 -16.01
CA ALA A 797 -29.64 4.60 -15.91
C ALA A 797 -28.41 4.12 -16.68
N THR A 798 -27.80 3.03 -16.23
CA THR A 798 -26.67 2.39 -16.92
C THR A 798 -26.79 0.88 -16.87
N ARG A 799 -26.09 0.19 -17.79
CA ARG A 799 -26.01 -1.27 -17.85
C ARG A 799 -24.56 -1.69 -17.70
N PHE A 800 -24.30 -2.82 -17.05
CA PHE A 800 -22.95 -3.36 -16.91
C PHE A 800 -22.96 -4.88 -17.01
N LEU A 801 -21.83 -5.45 -17.42
CA LEU A 801 -21.65 -6.89 -17.58
C LEU A 801 -21.01 -7.49 -16.32
N VAL A 802 -21.60 -8.58 -15.83
CA VAL A 802 -21.01 -9.43 -14.79
C VAL A 802 -20.67 -10.79 -15.40
N THR A 803 -19.45 -11.27 -15.17
CA THR A 803 -18.96 -12.56 -15.70
C THR A 803 -18.10 -13.27 -14.65
N GLU A 804 -18.16 -14.60 -14.61
CA GLU A 804 -17.34 -15.44 -13.76
C GLU A 804 -15.92 -15.60 -14.33
N ALA A 805 -14.98 -15.92 -13.46
CA ALA A 805 -13.65 -16.39 -13.83
C ALA A 805 -13.70 -17.89 -14.18
N THR A 806 -14.07 -18.22 -15.42
CA THR A 806 -14.06 -19.59 -15.93
C THR A 806 -12.66 -20.09 -16.29
N PHE A 807 -11.68 -19.18 -16.51
CA PHE A 807 -10.32 -19.57 -16.84
C PHE A 807 -9.47 -19.88 -15.59
N ARG A 808 -9.18 -21.16 -15.36
CA ARG A 808 -8.16 -21.63 -14.40
C ARG A 808 -6.89 -22.02 -15.18
N GLU A 809 -5.86 -21.18 -15.19
CA GLU A 809 -4.55 -21.56 -15.74
C GLU A 809 -3.96 -22.77 -14.97
N GLY A 810 -3.57 -23.83 -15.67
CA GLY A 810 -2.64 -24.85 -15.14
C GLY A 810 -3.21 -26.22 -14.73
N ARG A 811 -4.08 -26.85 -15.53
CA ARG A 811 -4.40 -28.30 -15.37
C ARG A 811 -3.66 -29.14 -16.40
N THR A 812 -2.55 -29.77 -15.98
CA THR A 812 -1.95 -30.92 -16.67
C THR A 812 -2.76 -32.18 -16.35
N VAL A 813 -2.89 -33.07 -17.34
CA VAL A 813 -3.77 -34.25 -17.38
C VAL A 813 -3.49 -35.29 -16.27
N GLU A 814 -2.38 -35.20 -15.52
CA GLU A 814 -2.02 -36.20 -14.49
C GLU A 814 -2.78 -36.09 -13.15
N ASN A 815 -3.48 -34.99 -12.87
CA ASN A 815 -4.12 -34.78 -11.55
C ASN A 815 -5.60 -35.22 -11.45
N GLU A 816 -6.19 -35.78 -12.50
CA GLU A 816 -7.59 -36.25 -12.47
C GLU A 816 -7.84 -37.45 -11.54
N LEU A 817 -6.80 -38.18 -11.13
CA LEU A 817 -6.93 -39.36 -10.30
C LEU A 817 -7.02 -39.06 -8.79
N LEU A 818 -6.72 -37.84 -8.34
CA LEU A 818 -6.67 -37.49 -6.91
C LEU A 818 -7.89 -36.67 -6.41
N GLU A 819 -8.62 -35.98 -7.30
CA GLU A 819 -9.81 -35.17 -6.90
C GLU A 819 -11.15 -35.91 -6.99
N ARG A 820 -11.18 -37.17 -7.47
CA ARG A 820 -12.41 -37.99 -7.51
C ARG A 820 -12.98 -38.35 -6.13
N HIS A 821 -12.38 -37.89 -5.02
CA HIS A 821 -12.82 -38.23 -3.67
C HIS A 821 -13.29 -37.06 -2.79
N THR A 822 -13.44 -35.83 -3.31
CA THR A 822 -13.89 -34.69 -2.49
C THR A 822 -15.06 -33.87 -3.03
N HIS A 823 -15.66 -34.21 -4.17
CA HIS A 823 -16.89 -33.59 -4.64
C HIS A 823 -18.07 -34.56 -4.61
N ARG A 824 -18.80 -34.57 -3.48
CA ARG A 824 -20.17 -35.07 -3.45
C ARG A 824 -21.04 -34.11 -4.26
N GLN A 825 -21.65 -34.65 -5.31
CA GLN A 825 -22.67 -34.02 -6.16
C GLN A 825 -23.70 -33.26 -5.32
N VAL A 826 -23.85 -31.95 -5.57
CA VAL A 826 -25.04 -31.20 -5.15
C VAL A 826 -26.02 -31.27 -6.31
N LEU A 827 -27.01 -32.16 -6.16
CA LEU A 827 -28.19 -32.25 -7.03
C LEU A 827 -28.99 -30.93 -6.99
N PRO A 828 -29.70 -30.56 -8.08
CA PRO A 828 -30.50 -29.36 -8.13
C PRO A 828 -31.73 -29.50 -7.22
N VAL A 829 -31.88 -28.58 -6.27
CA VAL A 829 -33.01 -28.56 -5.32
C VAL A 829 -34.30 -28.15 -6.05
N ARG A 830 -35.28 -29.05 -6.00
CA ARG A 830 -36.68 -28.85 -6.40
C ARG A 830 -37.32 -27.66 -5.69
N ARG A 831 -38.15 -26.92 -6.43
CA ARG A 831 -39.10 -25.90 -5.93
C ARG A 831 -39.91 -26.44 -4.75
N GLY A 832 -39.84 -25.72 -3.63
CA GLY A 832 -40.69 -25.86 -2.45
C GLY A 832 -41.21 -24.50 -1.99
N SER A 833 -42.49 -24.50 -1.64
CA SER A 833 -43.38 -23.37 -1.36
C SER A 833 -43.16 -22.67 -0.01
N THR A 834 -43.51 -21.37 0.02
CA THR A 834 -43.96 -20.51 1.16
C THR A 834 -43.00 -20.17 2.31
N ALA A 835 -42.69 -18.87 2.52
CA ALA A 835 -43.43 -17.98 3.44
C ALA A 835 -42.82 -16.55 3.56
N ASN A 836 -43.63 -15.55 3.17
CA ASN A 836 -43.83 -14.20 3.73
C ASN A 836 -42.66 -13.29 4.14
N THR A 837 -42.46 -12.21 3.36
CA THR A 837 -42.65 -10.85 3.90
C THR A 837 -43.12 -9.90 2.79
N ALA A 838 -44.04 -9.01 3.16
CA ALA A 838 -44.98 -8.34 2.29
C ALA A 838 -44.44 -7.06 1.63
N THR A 839 -44.69 -6.91 0.33
CA THR A 839 -45.11 -5.63 -0.25
C THR A 839 -46.17 -5.90 -1.29
N SER A 840 -47.40 -5.52 -0.96
CA SER A 840 -48.58 -5.71 -1.79
C SER A 840 -48.79 -4.54 -2.76
N LYS A 841 -49.18 -4.92 -3.99
CA LYS A 841 -50.07 -4.20 -4.93
C LYS A 841 -49.47 -3.01 -5.70
N ILE A 842 -49.20 -3.22 -6.99
CA ILE A 842 -50.09 -2.87 -8.12
C ILE A 842 -49.56 -3.57 -9.37
N ARG A 843 -50.33 -4.52 -9.92
CA ARG A 843 -50.88 -4.54 -11.30
C ARG A 843 -51.18 -5.98 -11.72
N ALA A 844 -52.47 -6.25 -11.95
CA ALA A 844 -52.98 -7.47 -12.56
C ALA A 844 -53.30 -7.21 -14.05
N LYS A 845 -53.33 -8.32 -14.80
CA LYS A 845 -53.73 -8.52 -16.21
C LYS A 845 -52.68 -8.02 -17.21
N GLU A 846 -52.12 -8.86 -18.09
CA GLU A 846 -52.77 -9.88 -18.91
C GLU A 846 -52.00 -11.22 -18.97
N ARG A 847 -52.78 -12.28 -19.21
CA ARG A 847 -52.40 -13.70 -19.28
C ARG A 847 -52.96 -14.22 -20.60
N LYS A 848 -52.17 -14.94 -21.41
CA LYS A 848 -52.53 -15.92 -22.48
C LYS A 848 -51.19 -16.45 -23.03
N GLN A 849 -50.90 -17.72 -23.32
CA GLN A 849 -51.63 -18.99 -23.33
C GLN A 849 -50.59 -20.14 -23.41
N HIS A 850 -50.97 -21.32 -22.92
CA HIS A 850 -50.30 -22.65 -22.88
C HIS A 850 -50.02 -23.29 -24.28
N PRO A 851 -49.37 -24.48 -24.45
CA PRO A 851 -49.22 -25.59 -23.49
C PRO A 851 -47.88 -26.36 -23.43
N VAL A 852 -47.80 -27.16 -22.36
CA VAL A 852 -46.82 -28.22 -22.07
C VAL A 852 -47.24 -29.50 -22.80
N GLY A 853 -46.28 -30.18 -23.45
CA GLY A 853 -46.41 -31.53 -24.00
C GLY A 853 -45.55 -32.54 -23.23
N HIS A 854 -46.10 -33.72 -22.98
CA HIS A 854 -45.53 -34.81 -22.18
C HIS A 854 -44.41 -35.61 -22.87
N SER A 855 -43.52 -36.10 -22.01
CA SER A 855 -42.48 -37.14 -22.07
C SER A 855 -42.50 -38.23 -23.15
N GLY A 856 -41.29 -38.65 -23.55
CA GLY A 856 -40.96 -40.06 -23.80
C GLY A 856 -39.77 -40.28 -24.73
N ASP A 857 -38.74 -40.97 -24.21
CA ASP A 857 -37.79 -41.83 -24.95
C ASP A 857 -36.69 -41.23 -25.85
N ARG A 858 -35.46 -41.13 -25.31
CA ARG A 858 -34.43 -42.21 -25.44
C ARG A 858 -33.06 -41.72 -24.95
N HIS A 859 -32.55 -42.42 -23.94
CA HIS A 859 -31.13 -42.53 -23.64
C HIS A 859 -30.43 -43.18 -24.83
N ASP A 860 -29.50 -42.45 -25.45
CA ASP A 860 -28.28 -42.94 -26.13
C ASP A 860 -27.67 -41.77 -26.92
N ARG A 861 -26.97 -40.86 -26.22
CA ARG A 861 -26.08 -39.86 -26.84
C ARG A 861 -25.25 -39.02 -25.85
N ALA A 862 -24.85 -39.59 -24.70
CA ALA A 862 -24.25 -38.82 -23.60
C ALA A 862 -22.88 -38.17 -23.91
N ASP A 863 -22.16 -38.58 -24.96
CA ASP A 863 -20.83 -38.03 -25.27
C ASP A 863 -20.85 -36.81 -26.23
N HIS A 864 -22.01 -36.43 -26.78
CA HIS A 864 -22.13 -35.25 -27.66
C HIS A 864 -22.80 -34.02 -27.01
N TRP A 865 -23.30 -34.12 -25.78
CA TRP A 865 -24.00 -33.01 -25.12
C TRP A 865 -23.09 -32.09 -24.29
N GLN A 866 -21.89 -32.53 -23.88
CA GLN A 866 -20.95 -31.67 -23.17
C GLN A 866 -20.27 -30.65 -24.09
N GLU A 867 -19.82 -31.05 -25.28
CA GLU A 867 -19.25 -30.12 -26.26
C GLU A 867 -20.29 -29.12 -26.81
N ALA A 868 -21.54 -29.55 -26.96
CA ALA A 868 -22.62 -28.68 -27.43
C ALA A 868 -23.02 -27.62 -26.38
N ASP A 869 -23.02 -27.97 -25.09
CA ASP A 869 -23.29 -27.04 -23.99
C ASP A 869 -22.15 -26.02 -23.82
N ASP A 870 -20.89 -26.47 -23.93
CA ASP A 870 -19.72 -25.59 -23.84
C ASP A 870 -19.65 -24.59 -25.02
N GLN A 871 -19.89 -25.05 -26.26
CA GLN A 871 -19.94 -24.14 -27.42
C GLN A 871 -21.10 -23.15 -27.34
N GLN A 872 -22.25 -23.58 -26.82
CA GLN A 872 -23.42 -22.72 -26.66
C GLN A 872 -23.21 -21.68 -25.56
N GLN A 873 -22.57 -22.04 -24.45
CA GLN A 873 -22.17 -21.12 -23.39
C GLN A 873 -21.15 -20.09 -23.87
N VAL A 874 -20.14 -20.52 -24.65
CA VAL A 874 -19.16 -19.62 -25.27
C VAL A 874 -19.82 -18.63 -26.23
N HIS A 875 -20.74 -19.09 -27.08
CA HIS A 875 -21.46 -18.23 -28.01
C HIS A 875 -22.35 -17.21 -27.29
N GLN A 876 -23.00 -17.63 -26.19
CA GLN A 876 -23.80 -16.75 -25.36
C GLN A 876 -22.95 -15.68 -24.68
N LEU A 877 -21.77 -16.03 -24.17
CA LEU A 877 -20.81 -15.07 -23.61
C LEU A 877 -20.36 -14.06 -24.66
N ASP A 878 -19.98 -14.51 -25.85
CA ASP A 878 -19.53 -13.64 -26.96
C ASP A 878 -20.63 -12.62 -27.35
N LYS A 879 -21.89 -13.06 -27.38
CA LYS A 879 -23.05 -12.18 -27.63
C LYS A 879 -23.28 -11.16 -26.50
N LEU A 880 -22.97 -11.50 -25.26
CA LEU A 880 -23.08 -10.58 -24.13
C LEU A 880 -21.94 -9.56 -24.14
N VAL A 881 -20.70 -10.02 -24.31
CA VAL A 881 -19.49 -9.21 -24.31
C VAL A 881 -19.50 -8.18 -25.45
N SER A 882 -19.94 -8.56 -26.66
CA SER A 882 -20.06 -7.64 -27.80
C SER A 882 -21.00 -6.45 -27.58
N GLN A 883 -21.90 -6.49 -26.59
CA GLN A 883 -22.75 -5.34 -26.24
C GLN A 883 -21.99 -4.25 -25.46
N PHE A 884 -20.86 -4.57 -24.84
CA PHE A 884 -20.13 -3.70 -23.92
C PHE A 884 -18.75 -3.31 -24.42
N PHE A 885 -18.25 -3.97 -25.47
CA PHE A 885 -16.92 -3.74 -26.01
C PHE A 885 -16.95 -3.67 -27.53
N SER A 886 -16.07 -2.85 -28.07
CA SER A 886 -15.85 -2.70 -29.50
C SER A 886 -14.38 -2.98 -29.81
N ILE A 887 -14.14 -3.89 -30.75
CA ILE A 887 -12.81 -4.09 -31.33
C ILE A 887 -12.57 -2.93 -32.30
N ARG A 888 -11.47 -2.20 -32.12
CA ARG A 888 -11.12 -1.04 -32.93
C ARG A 888 -10.25 -1.45 -34.11
N GLU A 889 -9.07 -1.95 -33.81
CA GLU A 889 -8.04 -2.27 -34.79
C GLU A 889 -7.22 -3.48 -34.31
N THR A 890 -6.49 -4.10 -35.25
CA THR A 890 -5.59 -5.22 -34.97
C THR A 890 -4.35 -5.08 -35.84
N CYS A 891 -3.19 -5.29 -35.24
CA CYS A 891 -1.89 -5.22 -35.90
C CYS A 891 -1.11 -6.52 -35.66
N ALA A 892 -0.10 -6.77 -36.49
CA ALA A 892 0.82 -7.89 -36.36
C ALA A 892 2.16 -7.44 -35.76
N VAL A 893 2.70 -8.20 -34.80
CA VAL A 893 3.94 -7.86 -34.06
C VAL A 893 5.20 -8.07 -34.90
N ALA A 894 5.15 -8.97 -35.88
CA ALA A 894 6.24 -9.27 -36.80
C ALA A 894 5.70 -9.51 -38.22
N ALA A 895 6.57 -9.45 -39.22
CA ALA A 895 6.22 -9.71 -40.61
C ALA A 895 5.57 -11.09 -40.73
N VAL A 896 4.28 -11.11 -41.04
CA VAL A 896 3.54 -12.36 -41.18
C VAL A 896 3.75 -12.88 -42.60
N GLU A 897 4.48 -13.99 -42.74
CA GLU A 897 4.72 -14.62 -44.05
C GLU A 897 3.44 -15.17 -44.70
N ARG A 898 2.33 -15.23 -43.96
CA ARG A 898 1.06 -15.83 -44.40
C ARG A 898 0.09 -14.79 -44.97
N LYS A 899 -0.40 -15.03 -46.19
CA LYS A 899 -1.32 -14.15 -46.94
C LYS A 899 -2.57 -13.72 -46.18
N GLU A 900 -3.17 -14.59 -45.37
CA GLU A 900 -4.44 -14.33 -44.66
C GLU A 900 -4.30 -13.29 -43.54
N LEU A 901 -3.16 -13.26 -42.85
CA LEU A 901 -2.84 -12.29 -41.80
C LEU A 901 -2.05 -11.08 -42.32
N GLY A 902 -1.54 -11.15 -43.57
CA GLY A 902 -0.87 -10.03 -44.25
C GLY A 902 -1.76 -8.80 -44.47
N ARG A 903 -3.05 -8.87 -44.12
CA ARG A 903 -3.97 -7.73 -44.07
C ARG A 903 -3.76 -6.81 -42.86
N PHE A 904 -3.13 -7.31 -41.80
CA PHE A 904 -2.86 -6.53 -40.60
C PHE A 904 -1.56 -5.75 -40.77
N VAL A 905 -1.60 -4.47 -40.39
CA VAL A 905 -0.41 -3.60 -40.42
C VAL A 905 0.59 -4.00 -39.33
N ASP A 906 1.86 -3.62 -39.49
CA ASP A 906 2.86 -3.79 -38.44
C ASP A 906 2.49 -2.93 -37.23
N CYS A 907 2.45 -3.53 -36.04
CA CYS A 907 2.17 -2.86 -34.78
C CYS A 907 3.07 -1.64 -34.54
N LYS A 908 4.35 -1.71 -34.91
CA LYS A 908 5.31 -0.60 -34.74
C LYS A 908 4.98 0.63 -35.59
N SER A 909 4.25 0.44 -36.69
CA SER A 909 3.83 1.51 -37.60
C SER A 909 2.56 2.24 -37.14
N THR A 910 1.88 1.72 -36.13
CA THR A 910 0.64 2.31 -35.59
C THR A 910 0.94 3.41 -34.57
N SER A 911 -0.07 4.21 -34.23
CA SER A 911 0.01 5.23 -33.16
C SER A 911 -0.55 4.76 -31.81
N TRP A 912 -1.19 3.59 -31.77
CA TRP A 912 -1.92 3.11 -30.59
C TRP A 912 -1.32 1.85 -29.98
N SER A 913 -0.57 1.06 -30.74
CA SER A 913 0.01 -0.20 -30.24
C SER A 913 0.95 0.04 -29.07
N SER A 914 1.03 -0.93 -28.15
CA SER A 914 2.06 -0.90 -27.11
C SER A 914 3.48 -1.02 -27.70
N LEU A 915 3.62 -1.45 -28.95
CA LEU A 915 4.89 -1.56 -29.67
C LEU A 915 5.19 -0.35 -30.57
N ALA A 916 4.27 0.62 -30.64
CA ALA A 916 4.52 1.89 -31.32
C ALA A 916 5.66 2.65 -30.65
N ALA A 917 6.37 3.48 -31.42
CA ALA A 917 7.48 4.29 -30.90
C ALA A 917 7.01 5.20 -29.74
N ASP A 918 7.74 5.21 -28.63
CA ASP A 918 7.43 6.04 -27.47
C ASP A 918 8.70 6.73 -26.93
N PRO A 919 9.29 7.67 -27.69
CA PRO A 919 10.64 8.17 -27.42
C PRO A 919 10.77 8.91 -26.09
N LYS A 920 9.67 9.38 -25.50
CA LYS A 920 9.67 9.99 -24.15
C LYS A 920 9.99 8.96 -23.07
N SER A 921 9.61 7.70 -23.27
CA SER A 921 9.85 6.60 -22.33
C SER A 921 10.90 5.59 -22.80
N ASP A 922 11.34 5.68 -24.05
CA ASP A 922 12.47 4.89 -24.55
C ASP A 922 13.75 5.35 -23.87
N ILE A 923 14.45 4.39 -23.26
CA ILE A 923 15.67 4.59 -22.49
C ILE A 923 16.79 3.69 -23.03
N ASP A 924 17.70 4.31 -23.75
CA ASP A 924 18.96 3.74 -24.24
C ASP A 924 20.11 4.68 -23.91
N VAL A 925 21.35 4.17 -23.92
CA VAL A 925 22.54 4.93 -23.48
C VAL A 925 22.65 6.27 -24.21
N GLU A 926 22.53 6.25 -25.53
CA GLU A 926 22.60 7.46 -26.37
C GLU A 926 21.53 8.48 -25.97
N SER A 927 20.31 8.02 -25.68
CA SER A 927 19.15 8.87 -25.37
C SER A 927 19.23 9.61 -24.03
N VAL A 928 20.13 9.19 -23.14
CA VAL A 928 20.32 9.79 -21.81
C VAL A 928 21.68 10.46 -21.63
N THR A 929 22.60 10.30 -22.60
CA THR A 929 23.89 11.01 -22.61
C THR A 929 23.94 12.17 -23.60
N SER A 930 22.96 12.28 -24.51
CA SER A 930 22.85 13.37 -25.49
C SER A 930 22.12 14.61 -24.97
N ASN A 931 21.39 14.46 -23.86
CA ASN A 931 20.74 15.54 -23.11
C ASN A 931 21.63 15.97 -21.95
#